data_AF-A0A1H5PJT3-F1
#
_entry.id   AF-A0A1H5PJT3-F1
#
_cell.length_a   1.000
_cell.length_b   1.000
_cell.length_c   1.000
_cell.angle_alpha   90.00
_cell.angle_beta   90.00
_cell.angle_gamma   90.00
#
_symmetry.space_group_name_H-M   'P 1'
#
loop_
_entity.id
_entity.type
_entity.pdbx_description
1 polymer ?
#
loop_
_entity_poly.entity_id
_entity_poly.type
_entity_poly.pdbx_seq_one_letter_code
_entity_poly.pdbx_strand_id
1 'polypeptide(L)'
;MQGTWVKAEAPDATTALRHAITQVPVPGAPPPSALDEAEVGLSFLDLALEQNHVRRITERLALVEHLAPECTTEIDVSLGLLDQEQRIACESFQQLRQRNPAKSRDEQGLWVPVARLPRQFSFPIDVRDYDGSRVPRLAQLELAGPVAAGLYQLLRNALGSHPDAKLTDSDLADFLYTTGEPRWLVQSALTMLISSRSQATLPNTTASTNSHGHRHTALRILDAYDDTLRQFFHLLGVALNEYLLVVNLDEERDNHLLSYDVPLLRKPVRGRPLNARGVYVVRYQTEVPSSLRSYHLVAATEQSLQISDMYLTSMAGTDDVERIERDLGYLATLVDPAGGQNVVPRSMVEHELETTVGALAELTRRRRWEAAEAGIPWPIESLRATETLAAAWHTRSGPFLDNVRVIADRLRRAATEITTQQLGSDYFQTDVVSASRNHAYWRRLEEPVATTERTQIEVGILVQDATRSGPRALLAYAGTVLVLSYATIALLAGGFWWPFLDHPDLRDGIERDALVAVLLLVPGFLYTRLQLPPRHSIAARVRERSRYLAYATIAVAIAEALTIATVTSDDTLVVVFAIGVACLAVLVALSIVVDLPRRELRLTTPTVPTWARRQGRGSTYTPDVEFAALGVMRNHGYEGSAGSGARDSAARLRLSLRRARRSGQLPGAPSA
;
A
#
# COMPACT_ATOMS: atom_id res chain seq x y z
N MET A 1 -18.66 -10.38 13.18
CA MET A 1 -19.26 -10.25 11.84
C MET A 1 -18.16 -10.38 10.80
N GLN A 2 -17.99 -11.56 10.22
CA GLN A 2 -17.03 -11.83 9.16
C GLN A 2 -17.70 -11.54 7.81
N GLY A 3 -17.44 -10.35 7.26
CA GLY A 3 -17.76 -10.09 5.86
C GLY A 3 -16.70 -10.75 4.99
N THR A 4 -17.05 -11.80 4.26
CA THR A 4 -16.30 -12.20 3.07
C THR A 4 -16.44 -11.06 2.06
N TRP A 5 -15.45 -10.17 2.04
CA TRP A 5 -15.36 -9.10 1.06
C TRP A 5 -15.11 -9.73 -0.31
N VAL A 6 -16.18 -9.94 -1.05
CA VAL A 6 -16.12 -10.30 -2.47
C VAL A 6 -15.31 -9.20 -3.16
N LYS A 7 -14.27 -9.62 -3.89
CA LYS A 7 -13.42 -8.75 -4.70
C LYS A 7 -14.27 -8.20 -5.85
N ALA A 8 -15.08 -7.19 -5.58
CA ALA A 8 -15.81 -6.46 -6.60
C ALA A 8 -14.78 -5.68 -7.41
N GLU A 9 -14.50 -6.15 -8.62
CA GLU A 9 -13.73 -5.36 -9.58
C GLU A 9 -14.47 -4.04 -9.79
N ALA A 10 -13.74 -2.93 -9.66
CA ALA A 10 -14.28 -1.62 -9.95
C ALA A 10 -14.77 -1.63 -11.41
N PRO A 11 -16.03 -1.27 -11.68
CA PRO A 11 -16.54 -1.28 -13.03
C PRO A 11 -15.79 -0.28 -13.88
N ASP A 12 -15.53 -0.70 -15.11
CA ASP A 12 -15.01 0.15 -16.16
C ASP A 12 -15.85 1.45 -16.27
N ALA A 13 -15.15 2.58 -16.31
CA ALA A 13 -15.76 3.92 -16.26
C ALA A 13 -16.66 4.16 -17.48
N THR A 14 -16.29 3.61 -18.64
CA THR A 14 -17.09 3.66 -19.86
C THR A 14 -18.39 2.91 -19.69
N THR A 15 -18.31 1.68 -19.18
CA THR A 15 -19.48 0.85 -18.88
C THR A 15 -20.40 1.51 -17.83
N ALA A 16 -19.83 2.11 -16.79
CA ALA A 16 -20.59 2.81 -15.76
C ALA A 16 -21.34 4.04 -16.32
N LEU A 17 -20.70 4.83 -17.20
CA LEU A 17 -21.35 5.97 -17.86
C LEU A 17 -22.47 5.54 -18.81
N ARG A 18 -22.22 4.53 -19.63
CA ARG A 18 -23.24 3.96 -20.53
C ARG A 18 -24.46 3.50 -19.74
N HIS A 19 -24.23 2.77 -18.65
CA HIS A 19 -25.30 2.31 -17.77
C HIS A 19 -26.03 3.47 -17.08
N ALA A 20 -25.34 4.54 -16.68
CA ALA A 20 -25.99 5.71 -16.12
C ALA A 20 -26.89 6.44 -17.13
N ILE A 21 -26.45 6.56 -18.39
CA ILE A 21 -27.23 7.20 -19.46
C ILE A 21 -28.53 6.44 -19.74
N THR A 22 -28.51 5.11 -19.66
CA THR A 22 -29.73 4.31 -19.86
C THR A 22 -30.73 4.46 -18.72
N GLN A 23 -30.25 4.69 -17.50
CA GLN A 23 -31.08 4.74 -16.28
C GLN A 23 -31.59 6.14 -15.92
N VAL A 24 -30.85 7.19 -16.25
CA VAL A 24 -31.22 8.56 -15.88
C VAL A 24 -32.41 9.05 -16.73
N PRO A 25 -33.42 9.71 -16.13
CA PRO A 25 -34.52 10.31 -16.89
C PRO A 25 -33.99 11.42 -17.81
N VAL A 26 -34.53 11.53 -19.02
CA VAL A 26 -34.11 12.61 -19.93
C VAL A 26 -34.58 13.94 -19.34
N PRO A 27 -33.65 14.85 -19.00
CA PRO A 27 -34.03 16.12 -18.40
C PRO A 27 -34.70 17.02 -19.45
N GLY A 28 -35.80 17.68 -19.07
CA GLY A 28 -36.50 18.64 -19.94
C GLY A 28 -35.88 20.05 -19.94
N ALA A 29 -34.80 20.25 -19.20
CA ALA A 29 -34.09 21.52 -19.07
C ALA A 29 -32.59 21.25 -18.81
N PRO A 30 -31.69 22.20 -19.12
CA PRO A 30 -30.27 22.06 -18.80
C PRO A 30 -30.08 21.88 -17.28
N PRO A 31 -29.21 20.95 -16.84
CA PRO A 31 -28.82 20.87 -15.44
C PRO A 31 -28.14 22.18 -15.02
N PRO A 32 -28.28 22.60 -13.76
CA PRO A 32 -27.51 23.74 -13.26
C PRO A 32 -26.03 23.41 -13.36
N SER A 33 -25.33 24.10 -14.25
CA SER A 33 -23.88 24.12 -14.30
C SER A 33 -23.44 25.57 -14.43
N ALA A 34 -22.87 26.11 -13.35
CA ALA A 34 -22.11 27.33 -13.46
C ALA A 34 -20.74 26.99 -14.08
N LEU A 35 -20.26 27.82 -15.01
CA LEU A 35 -18.90 27.71 -15.55
C LEU A 35 -17.87 27.74 -14.40
N ASP A 36 -18.12 28.56 -13.38
CA ASP A 36 -17.34 28.67 -12.16
C ASP A 36 -17.21 27.32 -11.42
N GLU A 37 -18.29 26.52 -11.35
CA GLU A 37 -18.28 25.19 -10.71
C GLU A 37 -17.45 24.18 -11.50
N ALA A 38 -17.49 24.26 -12.83
CA ALA A 38 -16.70 23.39 -13.70
C ALA A 38 -15.20 23.69 -13.57
N GLU A 39 -14.81 24.96 -13.50
CA GLU A 39 -13.40 25.36 -13.29
C GLU A 39 -12.88 24.86 -11.94
N VAL A 40 -13.66 25.04 -10.87
CA VAL A 40 -13.31 24.52 -9.55
C VAL A 40 -13.17 23.00 -9.57
N GLY A 41 -14.13 22.29 -10.16
CA GLY A 41 -14.11 20.83 -10.25
C GLY A 41 -12.88 20.28 -10.97
N LEU A 42 -12.51 20.89 -12.09
CA LEU A 42 -11.31 20.53 -12.84
C LEU A 42 -10.04 20.82 -12.03
N SER A 43 -9.98 21.96 -11.36
CA SER A 43 -8.84 22.35 -10.54
C SER A 43 -8.66 21.44 -9.32
N PHE A 44 -9.75 20.99 -8.70
CA PHE A 44 -9.71 20.03 -7.60
C PHE A 44 -9.26 18.64 -8.06
N LEU A 45 -9.68 18.21 -9.25
CA LEU A 45 -9.18 16.97 -9.85
C LEU A 45 -7.68 17.08 -10.14
N ASP A 46 -7.24 18.18 -10.73
CA ASP A 46 -5.83 18.45 -11.01
C ASP A 46 -4.98 18.45 -9.72
N LEU A 47 -5.41 19.22 -8.71
CA LEU A 47 -4.77 19.27 -7.40
C LEU A 47 -4.72 17.91 -6.70
N ALA A 48 -5.79 17.12 -6.80
CA ALA A 48 -5.82 15.80 -6.17
C ALA A 48 -4.95 14.77 -6.89
N LEU A 49 -4.77 14.89 -8.21
CA LEU A 49 -3.90 14.02 -8.98
C LEU A 49 -2.44 14.36 -8.75
N GLU A 50 -2.10 15.65 -8.83
CA GLU A 50 -0.73 16.13 -8.73
C GLU A 50 -0.22 16.24 -7.31
N GLN A 51 -1.03 16.69 -6.34
CA GLN A 51 -0.63 16.83 -4.93
C GLN A 51 0.76 17.48 -4.71
N ASN A 52 1.17 18.40 -5.58
CA ASN A 52 2.49 19.07 -5.48
C ASN A 52 2.67 19.84 -4.16
N HIS A 53 1.54 20.27 -3.56
CA HIS A 53 1.50 20.92 -2.26
C HIS A 53 1.75 19.97 -1.08
N VAL A 54 1.75 18.65 -1.30
CA VAL A 54 2.09 17.64 -0.28
C VAL A 54 3.59 17.39 -0.30
N ARG A 55 4.28 17.85 0.74
CA ARG A 55 5.74 17.72 0.87
C ARG A 55 6.17 16.33 1.30
N ARG A 56 5.44 15.77 2.25
CA ARG A 56 5.76 14.51 2.90
C ARG A 56 4.49 13.81 3.37
N ILE A 57 4.46 12.50 3.17
CA ILE A 57 3.49 11.62 3.82
C ILE A 57 4.24 10.80 4.86
N THR A 58 3.76 10.80 6.10
CA THR A 58 4.27 9.96 7.19
C THR A 58 3.19 8.98 7.63
N GLU A 59 3.43 7.68 7.49
CA GLU A 59 2.52 6.65 8.00
C GLU A 59 3.07 6.06 9.30
N ARG A 60 2.23 5.98 10.33
CA ARG A 60 2.58 5.42 11.64
C ARG A 60 1.82 4.12 11.86
N LEU A 61 2.55 3.01 11.81
CA LEU A 61 2.02 1.67 12.01
C LEU A 61 2.18 1.23 13.46
N ALA A 62 1.06 0.95 14.12
CA ALA A 62 1.03 0.30 15.43
C ALA A 62 0.82 -1.21 15.26
N LEU A 63 1.90 -1.96 15.44
CA LEU A 63 1.96 -3.41 15.36
C LEU A 63 1.72 -4.03 16.75
N VAL A 64 0.49 -3.87 17.24
CA VAL A 64 0.03 -4.41 18.53
C VAL A 64 -0.81 -5.66 18.29
N GLU A 65 -1.84 -5.53 17.46
CA GLU A 65 -2.77 -6.61 17.13
C GLU A 65 -2.43 -7.29 15.80
N HIS A 66 -2.64 -8.60 15.75
CA HIS A 66 -2.47 -9.40 14.54
C HIS A 66 -3.57 -9.13 13.50
N LEU A 67 -4.77 -8.80 13.96
CA LEU A 67 -5.98 -8.74 13.12
C LEU A 67 -6.43 -7.32 12.79
N ALA A 68 -6.05 -6.33 13.60
CA ALA A 68 -6.47 -4.94 13.44
C ALA A 68 -5.31 -3.99 13.77
N PRO A 69 -4.24 -3.95 12.95
CA PRO A 69 -3.22 -2.95 13.13
C PRO A 69 -3.79 -1.55 12.88
N GLU A 70 -3.34 -0.58 13.65
CA GLU A 70 -3.71 0.82 13.49
C GLU A 70 -2.67 1.51 12.60
N CYS A 71 -3.15 2.35 11.68
CA CYS A 71 -2.31 3.20 10.86
C CYS A 71 -2.82 4.63 10.91
N THR A 72 -2.01 5.54 11.42
CA THR A 72 -2.28 6.98 11.34
C THR A 72 -1.42 7.56 10.22
N THR A 73 -2.05 8.20 9.25
CA THR A 73 -1.37 8.90 8.15
C THR A 73 -1.30 10.38 8.49
N GLU A 74 -0.10 10.92 8.47
CA GLU A 74 0.17 12.35 8.57
C GLU A 74 0.60 12.91 7.21
N ILE A 75 0.06 14.06 6.86
CA ILE A 75 0.34 14.76 5.60
C ILE A 75 0.88 16.15 5.94
N ASP A 76 2.07 16.44 5.44
CA ASP A 76 2.71 17.75 5.51
C ASP A 76 2.35 18.53 4.23
N VAL A 77 1.50 19.55 4.39
CA VAL A 77 0.95 20.38 3.31
C VAL A 77 1.57 21.77 3.36
N SER A 78 2.04 22.27 2.22
CA SER A 78 2.50 23.66 2.07
C SER A 78 1.69 24.38 1.00
N LEU A 79 0.99 25.44 1.39
CA LEU A 79 0.16 26.26 0.50
C LEU A 79 1.00 27.08 -0.49
N GLY A 80 2.24 27.42 -0.15
CA GLY A 80 3.18 28.14 -0.99
C GLY A 80 3.72 27.33 -2.17
N LEU A 81 3.46 26.02 -2.17
CA LEU A 81 3.71 25.13 -3.32
C LEU A 81 2.50 25.04 -4.28
N LEU A 82 1.39 25.71 -3.98
CA LEU A 82 0.27 25.84 -4.92
C LEU A 82 0.64 26.85 -6.00
N ASP A 83 0.41 26.47 -7.25
CA ASP A 83 0.54 27.41 -8.36
C ASP A 83 -0.54 28.51 -8.25
N GLN A 84 -0.27 29.70 -8.82
CA GLN A 84 -1.23 30.82 -8.79
C GLN A 84 -2.61 30.42 -9.35
N GLU A 85 -2.63 29.62 -10.43
CA GLU A 85 -3.87 29.12 -11.02
C GLU A 85 -4.63 28.19 -10.04
N GLN A 86 -3.93 27.36 -9.27
CA GLN A 86 -4.53 26.44 -8.30
C GLN A 86 -5.10 27.22 -7.11
N ARG A 87 -4.37 28.23 -6.62
CA ARG A 87 -4.81 29.10 -5.53
C ARG A 87 -6.09 29.84 -5.87
N ILE A 88 -6.15 30.46 -7.06
CA ILE A 88 -7.36 31.14 -7.56
C ILE A 88 -8.56 30.19 -7.61
N ALA A 89 -8.37 28.93 -8.01
CA ALA A 89 -9.48 27.99 -8.06
C ALA A 89 -10.02 27.62 -6.66
N CYS A 90 -9.13 27.46 -5.68
CA CYS A 90 -9.52 27.22 -4.29
C CYS A 90 -10.27 28.44 -3.70
N GLU A 91 -9.82 29.66 -4.01
CA GLU A 91 -10.51 30.91 -3.64
C GLU A 91 -11.88 31.03 -4.32
N SER A 92 -11.98 30.70 -5.61
CA SER A 92 -13.26 30.70 -6.36
C SER A 92 -14.29 29.76 -5.73
N PHE A 93 -13.87 28.59 -5.23
CA PHE A 93 -14.77 27.69 -4.51
C PHE A 93 -15.26 28.30 -3.19
N GLN A 94 -14.39 29.00 -2.46
CA GLN A 94 -14.78 29.70 -1.25
C GLN A 94 -15.86 30.76 -1.54
N GLN A 95 -15.71 31.53 -2.63
CA GLN A 95 -16.71 32.51 -3.08
C GLN A 95 -18.04 31.86 -3.44
N LEU A 96 -18.02 30.70 -4.13
CA LEU A 96 -19.23 29.92 -4.42
C LEU A 96 -19.95 29.48 -3.14
N ARG A 97 -19.21 29.09 -2.09
CA ARG A 97 -19.80 28.75 -0.78
C ARG A 97 -20.37 29.95 -0.04
N GLN A 98 -19.72 31.11 -0.11
CA GLN A 98 -20.19 32.34 0.55
C GLN A 98 -21.49 32.88 -0.05
N ARG A 99 -21.80 32.58 -1.32
CA ARG A 99 -23.12 32.86 -1.92
C ARG A 99 -24.27 32.13 -1.19
N ASN A 100 -23.98 31.09 -0.41
CA ASN A 100 -24.93 30.43 0.48
C ASN A 100 -24.81 30.99 1.92
N PRO A 101 -25.73 31.87 2.37
CA PRO A 101 -25.62 32.59 3.64
C PRO A 101 -25.70 31.70 4.89
N ALA A 102 -26.16 30.44 4.75
CA ALA A 102 -26.31 29.50 5.86
C ALA A 102 -24.98 28.90 6.39
N LYS A 103 -23.85 29.09 5.70
CA LYS A 103 -22.56 28.42 6.02
C LYS A 103 -21.37 29.39 6.26
N SER A 104 -21.61 30.69 6.41
CA SER A 104 -20.63 31.73 6.06
C SER A 104 -19.70 32.28 7.17
N ARG A 105 -19.89 31.96 8.46
CA ARG A 105 -19.13 32.63 9.55
C ARG A 105 -17.98 31.84 10.17
N ASP A 106 -17.99 30.50 10.15
CA ASP A 106 -16.97 29.66 10.84
C ASP A 106 -15.96 28.97 9.89
N GLU A 107 -16.00 29.28 8.59
CA GLU A 107 -15.20 28.58 7.56
C GLU A 107 -14.32 29.53 6.73
N GLN A 108 -13.66 30.50 7.38
CA GLN A 108 -12.63 31.31 6.72
C GLN A 108 -11.39 30.44 6.50
N GLY A 109 -11.05 30.17 5.24
CA GLY A 109 -9.88 29.38 4.86
C GLY A 109 -9.97 28.86 3.41
N LEU A 110 -8.87 28.24 2.97
CA LEU A 110 -8.67 27.73 1.63
C LEU A 110 -9.02 26.23 1.57
N TRP A 111 -9.92 25.85 0.65
CA TRP A 111 -10.32 24.45 0.48
C TRP A 111 -9.37 23.72 -0.46
N VAL A 112 -8.59 22.77 0.07
CA VAL A 112 -7.50 22.10 -0.67
C VAL A 112 -7.69 20.57 -0.65
N PRO A 113 -7.61 19.87 -1.80
CA PRO A 113 -7.57 18.42 -1.87
C PRO A 113 -6.23 17.86 -1.40
N VAL A 114 -6.18 17.18 -0.24
CA VAL A 114 -4.93 16.73 0.40
C VAL A 114 -4.66 15.24 0.27
N ALA A 115 -5.68 14.42 0.00
CA ALA A 115 -5.52 12.98 -0.17
C ALA A 115 -6.55 12.40 -1.15
N ARG A 116 -6.20 11.25 -1.75
CA ARG A 116 -7.10 10.44 -2.58
C ARG A 116 -7.29 9.08 -1.95
N LEU A 117 -8.48 8.79 -1.46
CA LEU A 117 -8.80 7.57 -0.71
C LEU A 117 -9.76 6.69 -1.52
N PRO A 118 -9.68 5.36 -1.49
CA PRO A 118 -10.61 4.53 -2.27
C PRO A 118 -12.05 4.62 -1.73
N ARG A 119 -13.02 4.83 -2.63
CA ARG A 119 -14.46 4.95 -2.29
C ARG A 119 -15.10 3.67 -1.79
N GLN A 120 -14.49 2.51 -2.05
CA GLN A 120 -15.02 1.21 -1.66
C GLN A 120 -15.15 1.04 -0.14
N PHE A 121 -14.51 1.92 0.63
CA PHE A 121 -14.46 1.86 2.07
C PHE A 121 -15.15 3.09 2.67
N SER A 122 -16.38 2.90 3.11
CA SER A 122 -17.27 3.94 3.66
C SER A 122 -17.00 4.22 5.14
N PHE A 123 -15.74 4.46 5.53
CA PHE A 123 -15.44 4.87 6.90
C PHE A 123 -15.42 6.40 7.04
N PRO A 124 -15.94 6.95 8.15
CA PRO A 124 -15.81 8.37 8.45
C PRO A 124 -14.33 8.69 8.70
N ILE A 125 -13.77 9.57 7.88
CA ILE A 125 -12.42 10.09 8.08
C ILE A 125 -12.52 11.35 8.94
N ASP A 126 -11.84 11.35 10.08
CA ASP A 126 -11.68 12.55 10.89
C ASP A 126 -10.26 13.07 10.68
N VAL A 127 -10.17 14.28 10.14
CA VAL A 127 -8.89 14.97 9.92
C VAL A 127 -8.63 15.88 11.10
N ARG A 128 -7.41 15.80 11.65
CA ARG A 128 -6.94 16.63 12.76
C ARG A 128 -5.70 17.41 12.35
N ASP A 129 -5.58 18.64 12.81
CA ASP A 129 -4.35 19.43 12.68
C ASP A 129 -3.32 18.99 13.75
N TYR A 130 -2.14 19.59 13.74
CA TYR A 130 -1.04 19.29 14.65
C TYR A 130 -1.42 19.47 16.13
N ASP A 131 -2.32 20.40 16.44
CA ASP A 131 -2.87 20.63 17.79
C ASP A 131 -3.88 19.55 18.22
N GLY A 132 -4.20 18.59 17.34
CA GLY A 132 -5.23 17.57 17.56
C GLY A 132 -6.66 18.07 17.32
N SER A 133 -6.83 19.34 16.98
CA SER A 133 -8.12 19.96 16.66
C SER A 133 -8.67 19.44 15.33
N ARG A 134 -9.99 19.22 15.26
CA ARG A 134 -10.65 18.71 14.04
C ARG A 134 -10.67 19.78 12.96
N VAL A 135 -10.21 19.41 11.76
CA VAL A 135 -10.23 20.28 10.57
C VAL A 135 -11.53 20.08 9.79
N PRO A 136 -12.22 21.16 9.36
CA PRO A 136 -13.39 21.03 8.49
C PRO A 136 -13.02 20.35 7.17
N ARG A 137 -13.90 19.46 6.68
CA ARG A 137 -13.73 18.76 5.40
C ARG A 137 -15.01 18.76 4.59
N LEU A 138 -14.88 18.70 3.27
CA LEU A 138 -16.04 18.60 2.39
C LEU A 138 -16.64 17.20 2.42
N ALA A 139 -17.96 17.15 2.47
CA ALA A 139 -18.67 15.91 2.21
C ALA A 139 -18.58 15.56 0.72
N GLN A 140 -18.60 14.26 0.40
CA GLN A 140 -18.58 13.79 -1.00
C GLN A 140 -19.70 14.40 -1.85
N LEU A 141 -20.88 14.61 -1.25
CA LEU A 141 -22.02 15.20 -1.95
C LEU A 141 -21.76 16.67 -2.34
N GLU A 142 -21.01 17.41 -1.51
CA GLU A 142 -20.66 18.81 -1.79
C GLU A 142 -19.64 18.91 -2.91
N LEU A 143 -18.76 17.90 -3.05
CA LEU A 143 -17.79 17.79 -4.14
C LEU A 143 -18.40 17.28 -5.45
N ALA A 144 -19.50 16.54 -5.39
CA ALA A 144 -20.04 15.84 -6.56
C ALA A 144 -20.48 16.81 -7.66
N GLY A 145 -21.10 17.93 -7.32
CA GLY A 145 -21.56 18.95 -8.28
C GLY A 145 -20.40 19.55 -9.08
N PRO A 146 -19.43 20.22 -8.43
CA PRO A 146 -18.27 20.79 -9.10
C PRO A 146 -17.49 19.76 -9.93
N VAL A 147 -17.21 18.58 -9.37
CA VAL A 147 -16.47 17.53 -10.09
C VAL A 147 -17.24 17.02 -11.31
N ALA A 148 -18.56 16.84 -11.22
CA ALA A 148 -19.39 16.44 -12.37
C ALA A 148 -19.43 17.52 -13.46
N ALA A 149 -19.59 18.78 -13.08
CA ALA A 149 -19.55 19.92 -14.01
C ALA A 149 -18.19 20.02 -14.71
N GLY A 150 -17.09 19.82 -13.97
CA GLY A 150 -15.74 19.81 -14.50
C GLY A 150 -15.51 18.66 -15.49
N LEU A 151 -15.85 17.42 -15.13
CA LEU A 151 -15.73 16.27 -16.03
C LEU A 151 -16.57 16.43 -17.29
N TYR A 152 -17.78 16.96 -17.17
CA TYR A 152 -18.63 17.25 -18.32
C TYR A 152 -17.99 18.30 -19.25
N GLN A 153 -17.41 19.36 -18.69
CA GLN A 153 -16.67 20.37 -19.46
C GLN A 153 -15.44 19.77 -20.14
N LEU A 154 -14.73 18.84 -19.49
CA LEU A 154 -13.61 18.10 -20.09
C LEU A 154 -14.06 17.24 -21.27
N LEU A 155 -15.17 16.50 -21.12
CA LEU A 155 -15.77 15.71 -22.20
C LEU A 155 -16.13 16.62 -23.39
N ARG A 156 -16.79 17.74 -23.14
CA ARG A 156 -17.17 18.70 -24.18
C ARG A 156 -15.95 19.25 -24.92
N ASN A 157 -14.88 19.60 -24.19
CA ASN A 157 -13.65 20.10 -24.78
C ASN A 157 -12.89 19.03 -25.58
N ALA A 158 -12.84 17.79 -25.08
CA ALA A 158 -12.23 16.66 -25.79
C ALA A 158 -12.94 16.42 -27.13
N LEU A 159 -14.26 16.32 -27.12
CA LEU A 159 -15.07 16.17 -28.33
C LEU A 159 -14.97 17.39 -29.26
N GLY A 160 -15.04 18.61 -28.72
CA GLY A 160 -14.93 19.84 -29.50
C GLY A 160 -13.57 20.06 -30.16
N SER A 161 -12.52 19.40 -29.67
CA SER A 161 -11.19 19.43 -30.27
C SER A 161 -11.04 18.53 -31.51
N HIS A 162 -11.99 17.59 -31.71
CA HIS A 162 -11.97 16.67 -32.84
C HIS A 162 -12.32 17.42 -34.16
N PRO A 163 -11.67 17.08 -35.30
CA PRO A 163 -11.96 17.73 -36.59
C PRO A 163 -13.44 17.71 -36.98
N ASP A 164 -14.12 16.60 -36.73
CA ASP A 164 -15.54 16.41 -37.05
C ASP A 164 -16.46 17.42 -36.34
N ALA A 165 -16.06 17.97 -35.19
CA ALA A 165 -16.85 18.96 -34.46
C ALA A 165 -17.01 20.28 -35.22
N LYS A 166 -16.20 20.51 -36.26
CA LYS A 166 -16.26 21.71 -37.12
C LYS A 166 -17.05 21.48 -38.42
N LEU A 167 -17.44 20.25 -38.72
CA LEU A 167 -18.22 19.90 -39.91
C LEU A 167 -19.71 20.12 -39.61
N THR A 168 -20.35 21.03 -40.35
CA THR A 168 -21.74 21.46 -40.10
C THR A 168 -22.77 20.32 -40.17
N ASP A 169 -22.50 19.28 -40.96
CA ASP A 169 -23.38 18.11 -41.15
C ASP A 169 -22.97 16.89 -40.29
N SER A 170 -22.05 17.04 -39.34
CA SER A 170 -21.65 15.91 -38.49
C SER A 170 -22.60 15.71 -37.32
N ASP A 171 -22.87 14.44 -36.99
CA ASP A 171 -23.60 14.05 -35.78
C ASP A 171 -22.96 14.62 -34.50
N LEU A 172 -21.65 14.83 -34.51
CA LEU A 172 -20.90 15.40 -33.39
C LEU A 172 -21.15 16.91 -33.24
N ALA A 173 -21.15 17.67 -34.34
CA ALA A 173 -21.47 19.09 -34.30
C ALA A 173 -22.91 19.32 -33.84
N ASP A 174 -23.85 18.48 -34.33
CA ASP A 174 -25.24 18.51 -33.89
C ASP A 174 -25.38 18.23 -32.38
N PHE A 175 -24.69 17.22 -31.86
CA PHE A 175 -24.65 16.90 -30.43
C PHE A 175 -24.06 18.03 -29.57
N LEU A 176 -23.02 18.72 -30.04
CA LEU A 176 -22.31 19.74 -29.26
C LEU A 176 -23.00 21.11 -29.26
N TYR A 177 -23.65 21.49 -30.36
CA TYR A 177 -24.11 22.86 -30.59
C TYR A 177 -25.62 23.00 -30.84
N THR A 178 -26.28 21.98 -31.38
CA THR A 178 -27.68 22.08 -31.84
C THR A 178 -28.65 21.39 -30.89
N THR A 179 -28.42 20.12 -30.56
CA THR A 179 -29.37 19.29 -29.81
C THR A 179 -29.01 19.25 -28.31
N GLY A 180 -29.86 19.85 -27.47
CA GLY A 180 -29.59 20.04 -26.03
C GLY A 180 -29.83 18.80 -25.16
N GLU A 181 -30.83 18.00 -25.47
CA GLU A 181 -31.35 16.93 -24.61
C GLU A 181 -30.38 15.75 -24.43
N PRO A 182 -29.70 15.22 -25.48
CA PRO A 182 -28.68 14.19 -25.32
C PRO A 182 -27.52 14.67 -24.45
N ARG A 183 -27.20 15.96 -24.56
CA ARG A 183 -26.11 16.61 -23.83
C ARG A 183 -26.45 16.78 -22.34
N TRP A 184 -27.65 17.26 -22.05
CA TRP A 184 -28.18 17.37 -20.68
C TRP A 184 -28.29 15.99 -20.01
N LEU A 185 -28.65 14.96 -20.77
CA LEU A 185 -28.69 13.58 -20.30
C LEU A 185 -27.29 13.09 -19.86
N VAL A 186 -26.24 13.31 -20.66
CA VAL A 186 -24.86 12.93 -20.29
C VAL A 186 -24.41 13.65 -19.02
N GLN A 187 -24.68 14.95 -18.91
CA GLN A 187 -24.34 15.74 -17.72
C GLN A 187 -25.08 15.25 -16.46
N SER A 188 -26.35 14.88 -16.60
CA SER A 188 -27.17 14.33 -15.51
C SER A 188 -26.69 12.93 -15.09
N ALA A 189 -26.29 12.10 -16.06
CA ALA A 189 -25.67 10.80 -15.83
C ALA A 189 -24.36 10.92 -15.04
N LEU A 190 -23.48 11.86 -15.40
CA LEU A 190 -22.24 12.14 -14.65
C LEU A 190 -22.51 12.59 -13.23
N THR A 191 -23.47 13.51 -13.04
CA THR A 191 -23.84 14.00 -11.71
C THR A 191 -24.36 12.88 -10.82
N MET A 192 -25.24 12.02 -11.35
CA MET A 192 -25.77 10.86 -10.64
C MET A 192 -24.66 9.87 -10.27
N LEU A 193 -23.77 9.56 -11.21
CA LEU A 193 -22.67 8.63 -10.96
C LEU A 193 -21.74 9.09 -9.84
N ILE A 194 -21.32 10.36 -9.86
CA ILE A 194 -20.35 10.88 -8.89
C ILE A 194 -20.98 11.02 -7.50
N SER A 195 -22.26 11.40 -7.44
CA SER A 195 -23.02 11.59 -6.19
C SER A 195 -23.45 10.28 -5.54
N SER A 196 -23.59 9.19 -6.31
CA SER A 196 -23.95 7.88 -5.77
C SER A 196 -22.84 7.31 -4.86
N ARG A 197 -23.18 7.01 -3.59
CA ARG A 197 -22.22 6.54 -2.55
C ARG A 197 -21.88 5.05 -2.64
N SER A 198 -22.66 4.28 -3.38
CA SER A 198 -22.51 2.85 -3.57
C SER A 198 -23.28 2.49 -4.83
N GLN A 199 -22.78 1.57 -5.64
CA GLN A 199 -23.55 0.96 -6.73
C GLN A 199 -24.65 0.03 -6.18
N ALA A 200 -25.42 0.51 -5.22
CA ALA A 200 -26.69 -0.08 -4.86
C ALA A 200 -27.60 0.17 -6.06
N THR A 201 -27.79 -0.88 -6.86
CA THR A 201 -28.93 -1.15 -7.73
C THR A 201 -29.84 0.07 -7.88
N LEU A 202 -29.54 0.88 -8.90
CA LEU A 202 -30.40 1.98 -9.31
C LEU A 202 -31.79 1.39 -9.65
N PRO A 203 -32.88 2.00 -9.17
CA PRO A 203 -34.22 1.49 -9.46
C PRO A 203 -34.47 1.48 -10.97
N ASN A 204 -34.92 0.33 -11.49
CA ASN A 204 -35.38 0.18 -12.87
C ASN A 204 -36.62 1.05 -13.08
N THR A 205 -36.43 2.32 -13.42
CA THR A 205 -37.50 3.20 -13.84
C THR A 205 -37.68 3.02 -15.35
N THR A 206 -38.82 2.47 -15.76
CA THR A 206 -39.14 2.21 -17.17
C THR A 206 -39.15 3.52 -17.97
N ALA A 207 -38.21 3.65 -18.91
CA ALA A 207 -38.05 4.83 -19.75
C ALA A 207 -39.20 4.97 -20.77
N SER A 208 -39.76 6.17 -20.88
CA SER A 208 -40.77 6.58 -21.88
C SER A 208 -40.26 6.40 -23.33
N THR A 209 -41.14 6.03 -24.27
CA THR A 209 -40.81 5.66 -25.65
C THR A 209 -40.17 6.77 -26.51
N ASN A 210 -40.45 8.05 -26.24
CA ASN A 210 -39.81 9.18 -26.96
C ASN A 210 -38.35 9.45 -26.53
N SER A 211 -37.92 8.82 -25.44
CA SER A 211 -36.62 9.07 -24.82
C SER A 211 -35.53 8.11 -25.32
N HIS A 212 -35.86 7.20 -26.25
CA HIS A 212 -34.92 6.26 -26.87
C HIS A 212 -34.01 6.96 -27.91
N GLY A 213 -34.52 7.96 -28.65
CA GLY A 213 -33.74 8.69 -29.64
C GLY A 213 -32.55 9.45 -29.02
N HIS A 214 -32.81 10.27 -28.00
CA HIS A 214 -31.75 11.04 -27.33
C HIS A 214 -30.69 10.16 -26.66
N ARG A 215 -31.11 9.03 -26.07
CA ARG A 215 -30.19 8.02 -25.49
C ARG A 215 -29.31 7.38 -26.54
N HIS A 216 -29.92 6.95 -27.65
CA HIS A 216 -29.20 6.34 -28.74
C HIS A 216 -28.16 7.30 -29.34
N THR A 217 -28.53 8.58 -29.53
CA THR A 217 -27.59 9.61 -29.98
C THR A 217 -26.42 9.79 -29.01
N ALA A 218 -26.69 9.92 -27.70
CA ALA A 218 -25.63 10.08 -26.70
C ALA A 218 -24.67 8.87 -26.66
N LEU A 219 -25.20 7.65 -26.65
CA LEU A 219 -24.39 6.42 -26.64
C LEU A 219 -23.58 6.27 -27.94
N ARG A 220 -24.20 6.53 -29.09
CA ARG A 220 -23.53 6.47 -30.40
C ARG A 220 -22.33 7.41 -30.48
N ILE A 221 -22.43 8.63 -29.95
CA ILE A 221 -21.31 9.58 -29.91
C ILE A 221 -20.20 9.08 -28.97
N LEU A 222 -20.54 8.56 -27.79
CA LEU A 222 -19.52 7.99 -26.89
C LEU A 222 -18.80 6.79 -27.52
N ASP A 223 -19.52 5.95 -28.26
CA ASP A 223 -18.96 4.78 -28.93
C ASP A 223 -18.11 5.15 -30.15
N ALA A 224 -18.55 6.13 -30.95
CA ALA A 224 -17.85 6.57 -32.15
C ALA A 224 -16.51 7.29 -31.83
N TYR A 225 -16.41 7.94 -30.66
CA TYR A 225 -15.26 8.73 -30.26
C TYR A 225 -14.50 8.16 -29.05
N ASP A 226 -14.63 6.86 -28.77
CA ASP A 226 -14.01 6.18 -27.61
C ASP A 226 -12.49 6.43 -27.52
N ASP A 227 -11.77 6.36 -28.65
CA ASP A 227 -10.34 6.63 -28.72
C ASP A 227 -9.98 8.07 -28.32
N THR A 228 -10.81 9.05 -28.71
CA THR A 228 -10.62 10.46 -28.34
C THR A 228 -10.94 10.67 -26.86
N LEU A 229 -11.86 9.89 -26.30
CA LEU A 229 -12.33 9.98 -24.92
C LEU A 229 -11.54 9.12 -23.92
N ARG A 230 -10.54 8.34 -24.36
CA ARG A 230 -9.75 7.45 -23.50
C ARG A 230 -9.21 8.14 -22.24
N GLN A 231 -8.71 9.36 -22.38
CA GLN A 231 -8.20 10.18 -21.28
C GLN A 231 -9.31 10.66 -20.33
N PHE A 232 -10.45 11.06 -20.88
CA PHE A 232 -11.64 11.40 -20.11
C PHE A 232 -12.11 10.20 -19.27
N PHE A 233 -12.19 9.01 -19.88
CA PHE A 233 -12.63 7.80 -19.18
C PHE A 233 -11.64 7.37 -18.08
N HIS A 234 -10.34 7.59 -18.28
CA HIS A 234 -9.35 7.39 -17.21
C HIS A 234 -9.61 8.31 -16.00
N LEU A 235 -9.82 9.61 -16.23
CA LEU A 235 -10.13 10.58 -15.17
C LEU A 235 -11.48 10.30 -14.50
N LEU A 236 -12.50 9.93 -15.27
CA LEU A 236 -13.78 9.50 -14.75
C LEU A 236 -13.60 8.27 -13.86
N GLY A 237 -12.77 7.31 -14.28
CA GLY A 237 -12.39 6.15 -13.48
C GLY A 237 -11.71 6.51 -12.16
N VAL A 238 -10.90 7.58 -12.11
CA VAL A 238 -10.36 8.10 -10.83
C VAL A 238 -11.49 8.69 -9.99
N ALA A 239 -12.30 9.59 -10.54
CA ALA A 239 -13.38 10.24 -9.80
C ALA A 239 -14.45 9.27 -9.27
N LEU A 240 -14.72 8.17 -9.97
CA LEU A 240 -15.69 7.14 -9.56
C LEU A 240 -15.17 6.20 -8.48
N ASN A 241 -13.86 6.00 -8.41
CA ASN A 241 -13.25 5.03 -7.51
C ASN A 241 -12.53 5.67 -6.32
N GLU A 242 -12.20 6.96 -6.41
CA GLU A 242 -11.45 7.69 -5.39
C GLU A 242 -12.28 8.83 -4.81
N TYR A 243 -12.24 8.94 -3.48
CA TYR A 243 -12.77 10.01 -2.67
C TYR A 243 -11.66 11.05 -2.51
N LEU A 244 -11.94 12.27 -2.97
CA LEU A 244 -11.05 13.40 -2.80
C LEU A 244 -11.25 13.96 -1.39
N LEU A 245 -10.24 13.82 -0.53
CA LEU A 245 -10.27 14.40 0.81
C LEU A 245 -9.91 15.88 0.70
N VAL A 246 -10.92 16.74 0.71
CA VAL A 246 -10.77 18.20 0.65
C VAL A 246 -11.01 18.79 2.02
N VAL A 247 -10.04 19.56 2.51
CA VAL A 247 -10.03 20.14 3.87
C VAL A 247 -9.94 21.65 3.80
N ASN A 248 -10.44 22.33 4.84
CA ASN A 248 -10.30 23.77 4.98
C ASN A 248 -9.01 24.11 5.73
N LEU A 249 -8.10 24.82 5.09
CA LEU A 249 -6.81 25.21 5.64
C LEU A 249 -6.77 26.71 5.91
N ASP A 250 -6.12 27.10 7.00
CA ASP A 250 -5.91 28.51 7.34
C ASP A 250 -4.95 29.16 6.35
N GLU A 251 -5.41 30.18 5.61
CA GLU A 251 -4.59 30.85 4.60
C GLU A 251 -3.44 31.67 5.21
N GLU A 252 -3.53 32.08 6.47
CA GLU A 252 -2.47 32.84 7.14
C GLU A 252 -1.22 32.01 7.38
N ARG A 253 -1.36 30.68 7.43
CA ARG A 253 -0.27 29.75 7.65
C ARG A 253 0.11 29.08 6.34
N ASP A 254 1.40 29.05 6.04
CA ASP A 254 1.87 28.39 4.83
C ASP A 254 1.93 26.86 4.97
N ASN A 255 2.29 26.35 6.15
CA ASN A 255 2.52 24.92 6.38
C ASN A 255 1.51 24.36 7.37
N HIS A 256 0.93 23.21 7.04
CA HIS A 256 -0.06 22.49 7.83
C HIS A 256 0.34 21.04 7.98
N LEU A 257 0.19 20.50 9.19
CA LEU A 257 0.40 19.07 9.45
C LEU A 257 -0.95 18.45 9.78
N LEU A 258 -1.46 17.67 8.85
CA LEU A 258 -2.74 16.99 8.99
C LEU A 258 -2.52 15.55 9.40
N SER A 259 -3.42 14.99 10.20
CA SER A 259 -3.42 13.59 10.58
C SER A 259 -4.81 12.99 10.45
N TYR A 260 -4.89 11.74 10.00
CA TYR A 260 -6.12 10.96 9.98
C TYR A 260 -5.81 9.47 10.07
N ASP A 261 -6.76 8.71 10.60
CA ASP A 261 -6.63 7.27 10.73
C ASP A 261 -7.08 6.55 9.46
N VAL A 262 -6.29 5.56 9.05
CA VAL A 262 -6.50 4.74 7.85
C VAL A 262 -6.65 3.30 8.28
N PRO A 263 -7.82 2.66 8.06
CA PRO A 263 -7.96 1.25 8.33
C PRO A 263 -7.07 0.45 7.39
N LEU A 264 -6.38 -0.56 7.93
CA LEU A 264 -5.51 -1.44 7.15
C LEU A 264 -6.26 -2.68 6.68
N LEU A 265 -5.97 -3.09 5.45
CA LEU A 265 -6.50 -4.30 4.86
C LEU A 265 -5.53 -5.44 5.11
N ARG A 266 -6.01 -6.51 5.75
CA ARG A 266 -5.25 -7.75 5.88
C ARG A 266 -5.43 -8.61 4.64
N LYS A 267 -4.35 -8.89 3.91
CA LYS A 267 -4.34 -9.85 2.81
C LYS A 267 -4.07 -11.26 3.37
N PRO A 268 -4.84 -12.29 2.97
CA PRO A 268 -4.56 -13.66 3.38
C PRO A 268 -3.27 -14.13 2.70
N VAL A 269 -2.25 -14.43 3.50
CA VAL A 269 -1.00 -14.98 2.97
C VAL A 269 -1.23 -16.46 2.61
N ARG A 270 -1.03 -16.81 1.33
CA ARG A 270 -1.07 -18.20 0.86
C ARG A 270 0.26 -18.86 1.15
N GLY A 271 0.28 -19.77 2.12
CA GLY A 271 1.45 -20.54 2.48
C GLY A 271 1.33 -21.05 3.92
N ARG A 272 2.03 -22.13 4.27
CA ARG A 272 2.21 -22.46 5.68
C ARG A 272 3.18 -21.42 6.24
N PRO A 273 2.76 -20.52 7.16
CA PRO A 273 3.71 -19.70 7.85
C PRO A 273 4.64 -20.67 8.56
N LEU A 274 5.91 -20.70 8.15
CA LEU A 274 6.93 -21.31 8.95
C LEU A 274 7.10 -20.36 10.14
N ASN A 275 6.19 -20.44 11.13
CA ASN A 275 6.30 -19.91 12.50
C ASN A 275 7.48 -20.63 13.20
N ALA A 276 8.62 -20.56 12.54
CA ALA A 276 9.86 -21.22 12.86
C ALA A 276 10.74 -20.11 13.40
N ARG A 277 10.81 -20.03 14.74
CA ARG A 277 11.87 -19.38 15.55
C ARG A 277 11.48 -18.13 16.34
N GLY A 278 10.22 -17.94 16.74
CA GLY A 278 9.87 -16.81 17.62
C GLY A 278 10.07 -15.44 16.96
N VAL A 279 9.85 -15.43 15.64
CA VAL A 279 9.93 -14.27 14.77
C VAL A 279 8.56 -14.09 14.13
N TYR A 280 8.15 -12.84 13.99
CA TYR A 280 6.93 -12.44 13.31
C TYR A 280 7.25 -11.48 12.18
N VAL A 281 6.97 -11.90 10.94
CA VAL A 281 7.28 -11.14 9.73
C VAL A 281 6.02 -10.45 9.23
N VAL A 282 6.07 -9.12 9.19
CA VAL A 282 5.01 -8.26 8.66
C VAL A 282 5.44 -7.71 7.31
N ARG A 283 4.56 -7.85 6.32
CA ARG A 283 4.66 -7.13 5.05
C ARG A 283 3.64 -6.01 5.06
N TYR A 284 4.09 -4.77 4.85
CA TYR A 284 3.23 -3.61 4.68
C TYR A 284 3.34 -3.11 3.24
N GLN A 285 2.21 -2.75 2.63
CA GLN A 285 2.18 -2.15 1.31
C GLN A 285 1.34 -0.87 1.34
N THR A 286 1.83 0.17 0.68
CA THR A 286 1.08 1.41 0.47
C THR A 286 1.29 1.93 -0.95
N GLU A 287 0.41 2.82 -1.39
CA GLU A 287 0.51 3.50 -2.68
C GLU A 287 0.54 5.01 -2.44
N VAL A 288 1.66 5.63 -2.83
CA VAL A 288 1.85 7.08 -2.70
C VAL A 288 1.71 7.76 -4.06
N PRO A 289 1.36 9.06 -4.10
CA PRO A 289 1.36 9.83 -5.33
C PRO A 289 2.73 9.79 -6.00
N SER A 290 2.78 9.68 -7.33
CA SER A 290 4.06 9.71 -8.06
C SER A 290 4.79 11.05 -7.92
N SER A 291 4.08 12.13 -7.58
CA SER A 291 4.65 13.45 -7.33
C SER A 291 5.31 13.61 -5.95
N LEU A 292 5.06 12.67 -5.04
CA LEU A 292 5.51 12.78 -3.67
C LEU A 292 7.04 12.77 -3.60
N ARG A 293 7.61 13.79 -2.96
CA ARG A 293 9.07 13.92 -2.83
C ARG A 293 9.65 13.05 -1.72
N SER A 294 8.89 12.86 -0.65
CA SER A 294 9.35 12.10 0.52
C SER A 294 8.23 11.32 1.17
N TYR A 295 8.55 10.10 1.56
CA TYR A 295 7.67 9.21 2.30
C TYR A 295 8.41 8.70 3.54
N HIS A 296 7.72 8.64 4.65
CA HIS A 296 8.28 8.22 5.93
C HIS A 296 7.36 7.19 6.57
N LEU A 297 7.89 6.04 6.92
CA LEU A 297 7.16 5.02 7.65
C LEU A 297 7.74 4.90 9.05
N VAL A 298 6.89 4.95 10.06
CA VAL A 298 7.26 4.67 11.44
C VAL A 298 6.52 3.43 11.90
N ALA A 299 7.24 2.37 12.20
CA ALA A 299 6.68 1.16 12.80
C ALA A 299 6.94 1.16 14.30
N ALA A 300 5.90 0.91 15.09
CA ALA A 300 5.98 0.78 16.54
C ALA A 300 5.32 -0.53 16.98
N THR A 301 5.95 -1.24 17.91
CA THR A 301 5.41 -2.43 18.56
C THR A 301 5.20 -2.19 20.06
N GLU A 302 4.53 -3.11 20.74
CA GLU A 302 4.52 -3.15 22.20
C GLU A 302 5.96 -3.25 22.76
N GLN A 303 6.18 -2.78 24.00
CA GLN A 303 7.50 -2.79 24.67
C GLN A 303 8.08 -4.20 24.87
N SER A 304 7.22 -5.24 24.86
CA SER A 304 7.63 -6.63 24.98
C SER A 304 8.28 -7.19 23.69
N LEU A 305 8.13 -6.46 22.58
CA LEU A 305 8.59 -6.84 21.26
C LEU A 305 9.67 -5.88 20.76
N GLN A 306 10.56 -6.42 19.94
CA GLN A 306 11.62 -5.68 19.28
C GLN A 306 11.47 -5.78 17.76
N ILE A 307 11.57 -4.65 17.07
CA ILE A 307 11.78 -4.60 15.63
C ILE A 307 13.27 -4.80 15.39
N SER A 308 13.63 -5.96 14.87
CA SER A 308 15.04 -6.33 14.66
C SER A 308 15.56 -5.96 13.27
N ASP A 309 14.70 -5.92 12.27
CA ASP A 309 15.05 -5.53 10.91
C ASP A 309 13.83 -4.89 10.24
N MET A 310 14.06 -3.85 9.46
CA MET A 310 13.04 -3.17 8.68
C MET A 310 13.70 -2.63 7.41
N TYR A 311 13.08 -2.91 6.27
CA TYR A 311 13.52 -2.40 4.99
C TYR A 311 12.32 -1.86 4.22
N LEU A 312 12.58 -0.90 3.35
CA LEU A 312 11.60 -0.28 2.47
C LEU A 312 12.07 -0.44 1.03
N THR A 313 11.15 -0.83 0.17
CA THR A 313 11.32 -0.86 -1.28
C THR A 313 10.29 0.03 -1.95
N SER A 314 10.70 0.67 -3.03
CA SER A 314 9.84 1.58 -3.80
C SER A 314 9.95 1.23 -5.28
N MET A 315 8.81 1.14 -5.97
CA MET A 315 8.76 0.88 -7.41
C MET A 315 8.73 2.18 -8.24
N ALA A 316 9.32 3.26 -7.71
CA ALA A 316 9.29 4.58 -8.33
C ALA A 316 10.00 4.64 -9.69
N GLY A 317 11.07 3.87 -9.88
CA GLY A 317 11.93 3.92 -11.06
C GLY A 317 11.58 2.92 -12.15
N THR A 318 10.48 2.17 -12.03
CA THR A 318 10.10 1.13 -13.00
C THR A 318 9.93 1.70 -14.40
N ASP A 319 9.21 2.83 -14.54
CA ASP A 319 8.99 3.49 -15.83
C ASP A 319 10.28 3.95 -16.50
N ASP A 320 11.24 4.44 -15.70
CA ASP A 320 12.52 4.91 -16.24
C ASP A 320 13.36 3.73 -16.72
N VAL A 321 13.30 2.59 -16.04
CA VAL A 321 13.94 1.36 -16.49
C VAL A 321 13.28 0.82 -17.75
N GLU A 322 11.95 0.80 -17.84
CA GLU A 322 11.24 0.38 -19.05
C GLU A 322 11.55 1.29 -20.25
N ARG A 323 11.76 2.59 -20.02
CA ARG A 323 12.21 3.53 -21.04
C ARG A 323 13.64 3.20 -21.47
N ILE A 324 14.58 3.09 -20.52
CA ILE A 324 15.98 2.77 -20.81
C ILE A 324 16.08 1.42 -21.52
N GLU A 325 15.29 0.41 -21.12
CA GLU A 325 15.24 -0.90 -21.77
C GLU A 325 14.84 -0.78 -23.25
N ARG A 326 13.73 -0.07 -23.53
CA ARG A 326 13.27 0.18 -24.91
C ARG A 326 14.30 0.93 -25.73
N ASP A 327 14.87 1.99 -25.16
CA ASP A 327 15.84 2.84 -25.85
C ASP A 327 17.13 2.06 -26.15
N LEU A 328 17.65 1.28 -25.21
CA LEU A 328 18.79 0.37 -25.42
C LEU A 328 18.47 -0.70 -26.47
N GLY A 329 17.28 -1.28 -26.43
CA GLY A 329 16.81 -2.27 -27.42
C GLY A 329 16.74 -1.68 -28.82
N TYR A 330 16.20 -0.47 -28.96
CA TYR A 330 16.12 0.26 -30.23
C TYR A 330 17.51 0.64 -30.75
N LEU A 331 18.36 1.23 -29.91
CA LEU A 331 19.73 1.59 -30.26
C LEU A 331 20.55 0.37 -30.66
N ALA A 332 20.32 -0.79 -30.05
CA ALA A 332 20.97 -2.03 -30.46
C ALA A 332 20.62 -2.46 -31.89
N THR A 333 19.46 -2.08 -32.42
CA THR A 333 19.11 -2.34 -33.83
C THR A 333 19.78 -1.35 -34.79
N LEU A 334 20.02 -0.11 -34.35
CA LEU A 334 20.69 0.92 -35.14
C LEU A 334 22.21 0.75 -35.19
N VAL A 335 22.80 0.20 -34.13
CA VAL A 335 24.25 -0.06 -34.03
C VAL A 335 24.64 -1.41 -34.66
N ASP A 336 23.68 -2.31 -34.91
CA ASP A 336 23.96 -3.63 -35.48
C ASP A 336 24.37 -3.52 -36.96
N PRO A 337 25.61 -3.91 -37.34
CA PRO A 337 26.04 -3.88 -38.74
C PRO A 337 25.25 -4.81 -39.66
N ALA A 338 24.52 -5.80 -39.11
CA ALA A 338 23.65 -6.71 -39.86
C ALA A 338 22.22 -6.16 -40.02
N GLY A 339 21.84 -5.12 -39.26
CA GLY A 339 20.56 -4.42 -39.41
C GLY A 339 20.62 -3.54 -40.65
N GLY A 340 19.76 -3.81 -41.63
CA GLY A 340 19.70 -3.05 -42.89
C GLY A 340 19.71 -1.53 -42.66
N GLN A 341 20.41 -0.81 -43.54
CA GLN A 341 20.66 0.63 -43.49
C GLN A 341 19.38 1.43 -43.19
N ASN A 342 19.15 1.75 -41.92
CA ASN A 342 18.20 2.77 -41.54
C ASN A 342 18.82 4.14 -41.81
N VAL A 343 18.07 5.01 -42.48
CA VAL A 343 18.45 6.38 -42.89
C VAL A 343 18.42 7.34 -41.68
N VAL A 344 18.93 6.92 -40.53
CA VAL A 344 19.02 7.77 -39.33
C VAL A 344 20.40 8.43 -39.33
N PRO A 345 20.49 9.77 -39.24
CA PRO A 345 21.78 10.46 -39.15
C PRO A 345 22.61 9.95 -37.97
N ARG A 346 23.89 9.65 -38.21
CA ARG A 346 24.81 9.14 -37.18
C ARG A 346 24.86 10.02 -35.92
N SER A 347 24.78 11.35 -36.09
CA SER A 347 24.76 12.30 -34.98
C SER A 347 23.53 12.16 -34.08
N MET A 348 22.39 11.76 -34.64
CA MET A 348 21.17 11.51 -33.86
C MET A 348 21.31 10.23 -33.04
N VAL A 349 21.84 9.15 -33.66
CA VAL A 349 22.11 7.89 -32.95
C VAL A 349 23.12 8.09 -31.82
N GLU A 350 24.17 8.87 -32.08
CA GLU A 350 25.17 9.25 -31.08
C GLU A 350 24.52 9.95 -29.88
N HIS A 351 23.70 10.97 -30.12
CA HIS A 351 23.05 11.73 -29.04
C HIS A 351 22.08 10.89 -28.20
N GLU A 352 21.26 10.06 -28.86
CA GLU A 352 20.34 9.15 -28.17
C GLU A 352 21.09 8.11 -27.36
N LEU A 353 22.21 7.59 -27.89
CA LEU A 353 23.08 6.65 -27.19
C LEU A 353 23.73 7.29 -25.96
N GLU A 354 24.24 8.52 -26.09
CA GLU A 354 24.82 9.25 -24.96
C GLU A 354 23.78 9.52 -23.87
N THR A 355 22.57 9.92 -24.26
CA THR A 355 21.47 10.19 -23.33
C THR A 355 21.06 8.91 -22.60
N THR A 356 20.87 7.82 -23.34
CA THR A 356 20.40 6.53 -22.80
C THR A 356 21.45 5.89 -21.90
N VAL A 357 22.72 5.84 -22.34
CA VAL A 357 23.79 5.22 -21.55
C VAL A 357 24.22 6.11 -20.38
N GLY A 358 24.09 7.44 -20.50
CA GLY A 358 24.23 8.35 -19.37
C GLY A 358 23.16 8.13 -18.29
N ALA A 359 21.90 7.96 -18.68
CA ALA A 359 20.82 7.61 -17.76
C ALA A 359 21.05 6.24 -17.10
N LEU A 360 21.50 5.24 -17.87
CA LEU A 360 21.89 3.92 -17.36
C LEU A 360 23.02 4.02 -16.32
N ALA A 361 24.08 4.76 -16.62
CA ALA A 361 25.23 4.92 -15.72
C ALA A 361 24.82 5.60 -14.41
N GLU A 362 23.95 6.60 -14.46
CA GLU A 362 23.41 7.25 -13.28
C GLU A 362 22.52 6.32 -12.44
N LEU A 363 21.66 5.52 -13.09
CA LEU A 363 20.87 4.48 -12.41
C LEU A 363 21.77 3.47 -11.69
N THR A 364 22.78 2.94 -12.37
CA THR A 364 23.76 2.00 -11.80
C THR A 364 24.51 2.63 -10.62
N ARG A 365 24.94 3.89 -10.75
CA ARG A 365 25.62 4.64 -9.68
C ARG A 365 24.76 4.76 -8.44
N ARG A 366 23.48 5.09 -8.58
CA ARG A 366 22.52 5.21 -7.46
C ARG A 366 22.31 3.88 -6.75
N ARG A 367 22.06 2.80 -7.50
CA ARG A 367 21.87 1.46 -6.92
C ARG A 367 23.11 0.93 -6.22
N ARG A 368 24.29 1.24 -6.75
CA ARG A 368 25.56 0.92 -6.08
C ARG A 368 25.74 1.69 -4.77
N TRP A 369 25.28 2.95 -4.71
CA TRP A 369 25.30 3.75 -3.49
C TRP A 369 24.34 3.17 -2.43
N GLU A 370 23.11 2.82 -2.82
CA GLU A 370 22.13 2.15 -1.94
C GLU A 370 22.63 0.79 -1.44
N ALA A 371 23.25 -0.01 -2.30
CA ALA A 371 23.87 -1.27 -1.92
C ALA A 371 24.97 -1.07 -0.86
N ALA A 372 25.81 -0.04 -1.05
CA ALA A 372 26.87 0.29 -0.11
C ALA A 372 26.32 0.77 1.24
N GLU A 373 25.29 1.61 1.24
CA GLU A 373 24.61 2.10 2.45
C GLU A 373 23.98 0.94 3.23
N ALA A 374 23.34 0.00 2.55
CA ALA A 374 22.77 -1.21 3.17
C ALA A 374 23.80 -2.30 3.52
N GLY A 375 25.09 -2.13 3.18
CA GLY A 375 26.11 -3.16 3.37
C GLY A 375 25.88 -4.44 2.56
N ILE A 376 25.21 -4.33 1.41
CA ILE A 376 24.89 -5.43 0.49
C ILE A 376 25.96 -5.49 -0.61
N PRO A 377 26.50 -6.69 -0.95
CA PRO A 377 27.45 -6.81 -2.05
C PRO A 377 26.75 -6.54 -3.40
N TRP A 378 27.34 -5.65 -4.19
CA TRP A 378 26.85 -5.33 -5.53
C TRP A 378 27.02 -6.53 -6.49
N PRO A 379 25.97 -6.96 -7.22
CA PRO A 379 25.99 -8.19 -8.01
C PRO A 379 26.65 -8.00 -9.39
N ILE A 380 27.96 -7.73 -9.40
CA ILE A 380 28.75 -7.45 -10.61
C ILE A 380 28.61 -8.56 -11.67
N GLU A 381 28.46 -9.81 -11.26
CA GLU A 381 28.37 -10.95 -12.18
C GLU A 381 27.07 -11.00 -12.98
N SER A 382 25.95 -10.52 -12.43
CA SER A 382 24.66 -10.47 -13.12
C SER A 382 24.42 -9.17 -13.89
N LEU A 383 25.29 -8.17 -13.73
CA LEU A 383 25.18 -6.84 -14.34
C LEU A 383 26.38 -6.52 -15.25
N ARG A 384 27.01 -7.52 -15.86
CA ARG A 384 28.28 -7.34 -16.60
C ARG A 384 28.14 -6.39 -17.79
N ALA A 385 27.10 -6.52 -18.60
CA ALA A 385 26.90 -5.64 -19.76
C ALA A 385 26.60 -4.22 -19.30
N THR A 386 25.75 -4.07 -18.29
CA THR A 386 25.37 -2.81 -17.65
C THR A 386 26.59 -2.07 -17.09
N GLU A 387 27.42 -2.74 -16.28
CA GLU A 387 28.66 -2.18 -15.72
C GLU A 387 29.66 -1.80 -16.81
N THR A 388 29.75 -2.60 -17.87
CA THR A 388 30.68 -2.31 -18.98
C THR A 388 30.29 -1.03 -19.71
N LEU A 389 28.99 -0.81 -19.95
CA LEU A 389 28.46 0.40 -20.58
C LEU A 389 28.56 1.62 -19.64
N ALA A 390 28.22 1.46 -18.37
CA ALA A 390 28.37 2.52 -17.36
C ALA A 390 29.84 2.95 -17.21
N ALA A 391 30.77 1.98 -17.18
CA ALA A 391 32.19 2.28 -17.18
C ALA A 391 32.65 2.98 -18.47
N ALA A 392 32.13 2.57 -19.62
CA ALA A 392 32.42 3.21 -20.91
C ALA A 392 31.99 4.70 -20.91
N TRP A 393 30.84 5.01 -20.32
CA TRP A 393 30.35 6.37 -20.14
C TRP A 393 31.30 7.23 -19.30
N HIS A 394 31.76 6.71 -18.17
CA HIS A 394 32.67 7.43 -17.28
C HIS A 394 34.07 7.63 -17.87
N THR A 395 34.53 6.72 -18.74
CA THR A 395 35.86 6.79 -19.38
C THR A 395 35.83 7.37 -20.80
N ARG A 396 34.73 7.98 -21.22
CA ARG A 396 34.57 8.45 -22.60
C ARG A 396 35.58 9.54 -22.95
N SER A 397 36.19 9.42 -24.11
CA SER A 397 37.00 10.45 -24.76
C SER A 397 36.74 10.39 -26.26
N GLY A 398 36.08 11.41 -26.81
CA GLY A 398 35.63 11.41 -28.20
C GLY A 398 34.25 10.77 -28.44
N PRO A 399 33.90 10.46 -29.71
CA PRO A 399 32.60 9.90 -30.08
C PRO A 399 32.34 8.57 -29.38
N PHE A 400 31.19 8.46 -28.74
CA PHE A 400 30.77 7.31 -27.95
C PHE A 400 30.41 6.10 -28.82
N LEU A 401 29.90 6.29 -30.05
CA LEU A 401 29.67 5.19 -31.00
C LEU A 401 30.95 4.44 -31.38
N ASP A 402 32.11 5.10 -31.34
CA ASP A 402 33.39 4.47 -31.69
C ASP A 402 34.02 3.69 -30.53
N ASN A 403 33.36 3.68 -29.37
CA ASN A 403 33.85 2.96 -28.21
C ASN A 403 33.69 1.44 -28.39
N VAL A 404 34.79 0.69 -28.31
CA VAL A 404 34.84 -0.79 -28.42
C VAL A 404 33.90 -1.49 -27.41
N ARG A 405 33.53 -0.79 -26.32
CA ARG A 405 32.58 -1.29 -25.32
C ARG A 405 31.12 -1.18 -25.77
N VAL A 406 30.79 -0.32 -26.72
CA VAL A 406 29.44 -0.12 -27.25
C VAL A 406 29.24 -1.04 -28.46
N ILE A 407 28.56 -2.17 -28.25
CA ILE A 407 28.22 -3.13 -29.31
C ILE A 407 26.75 -3.53 -29.13
N ALA A 408 26.04 -3.76 -30.24
CA ALA A 408 24.62 -4.11 -30.26
C ALA A 408 24.24 -5.23 -29.27
N ASP A 409 25.02 -6.32 -29.20
CA ASP A 409 24.78 -7.43 -28.26
C ASP A 409 24.85 -6.97 -26.79
N ARG A 410 25.77 -6.07 -26.43
CA ARG A 410 25.86 -5.54 -25.06
C ARG A 410 24.72 -4.62 -24.72
N LEU A 411 24.24 -3.81 -25.67
CA LEU A 411 23.06 -2.96 -25.47
C LEU A 411 21.81 -3.83 -25.17
N ARG A 412 21.60 -4.92 -25.94
CA ARG A 412 20.49 -5.88 -25.68
C ARG A 412 20.63 -6.58 -24.33
N ARG A 413 21.84 -7.05 -24.00
CA ARG A 413 22.09 -7.70 -22.71
C ARG A 413 21.87 -6.74 -21.56
N ALA A 414 22.36 -5.49 -21.65
CA ALA A 414 22.12 -4.48 -20.63
C ALA A 414 20.61 -4.19 -20.46
N ALA A 415 19.86 -4.07 -21.56
CA ALA A 415 18.40 -3.92 -21.52
C ALA A 415 17.72 -5.08 -20.75
N THR A 416 18.18 -6.32 -20.94
CA THR A 416 17.66 -7.47 -20.19
C THR A 416 18.13 -7.49 -18.73
N GLU A 417 19.40 -7.15 -18.48
CA GLU A 417 20.01 -7.13 -17.15
C GLU A 417 19.29 -6.14 -16.21
N ILE A 418 19.00 -4.92 -16.67
CA ILE A 418 18.36 -3.90 -15.83
C ILE A 418 16.96 -4.31 -15.35
N THR A 419 16.19 -4.99 -16.22
CA THR A 419 14.83 -5.44 -15.92
C THR A 419 14.85 -6.71 -15.08
N THR A 420 15.69 -7.69 -15.42
CA THR A 420 15.83 -8.95 -14.64
C THR A 420 16.39 -8.72 -13.24
N GLN A 421 17.32 -7.78 -13.09
CA GLN A 421 17.87 -7.38 -11.79
C GLN A 421 17.00 -6.34 -11.05
N GLN A 422 15.84 -5.95 -11.61
CA GLN A 422 14.89 -5.03 -10.99
C GLN A 422 15.55 -3.71 -10.56
N LEU A 423 16.41 -3.14 -11.39
CA LEU A 423 17.10 -1.88 -11.06
C LEU A 423 16.13 -0.69 -10.95
N GLY A 424 14.87 -0.83 -11.36
CA GLY A 424 13.84 0.19 -11.17
C GLY A 424 13.33 0.30 -9.73
N SER A 425 13.61 -0.70 -8.90
CA SER A 425 13.19 -0.73 -7.50
C SER A 425 14.27 -0.19 -6.57
N ASP A 426 13.90 0.82 -5.78
CA ASP A 426 14.74 1.35 -4.71
C ASP A 426 14.77 0.40 -3.52
N TYR A 427 15.87 0.39 -2.77
CA TYR A 427 16.00 -0.37 -1.53
C TYR A 427 16.67 0.47 -0.44
N PHE A 428 16.00 0.55 0.72
CA PHE A 428 16.49 1.25 1.90
C PHE A 428 16.42 0.30 3.09
N GLN A 429 17.57 -0.03 3.68
CA GLN A 429 17.63 -0.72 4.97
C GLN A 429 17.74 0.31 6.09
N THR A 430 17.03 0.09 7.19
CA THR A 430 16.93 1.05 8.28
C THR A 430 17.91 0.74 9.39
N ASP A 431 18.51 1.79 9.95
CA ASP A 431 19.24 1.70 11.21
C ASP A 431 18.27 1.67 12.38
N VAL A 432 18.46 0.73 13.30
CA VAL A 432 17.56 0.52 14.44
C VAL A 432 17.57 1.74 15.37
N VAL A 433 16.46 2.48 15.39
CA VAL A 433 16.29 3.70 16.21
C VAL A 433 16.10 3.36 17.69
N SER A 434 15.24 2.38 17.99
CA SER A 434 15.06 1.81 19.31
C SER A 434 14.55 0.37 19.20
N ALA A 435 14.55 -0.37 20.32
CA ALA A 435 14.11 -1.77 20.29
C ALA A 435 12.67 -1.90 19.77
N SER A 436 11.72 -1.12 20.26
CA SER A 436 10.29 -1.27 19.91
C SER A 436 9.79 -0.31 18.82
N ARG A 437 10.65 0.55 18.27
CA ARG A 437 10.28 1.51 17.23
C ARG A 437 11.39 1.64 16.20
N ASN A 438 11.00 1.57 14.93
CA ASN A 438 11.91 1.78 13.83
C ASN A 438 11.27 2.68 12.76
N HIS A 439 12.09 3.33 11.94
CA HIS A 439 11.60 4.16 10.84
C HIS A 439 12.30 3.84 9.53
N ALA A 440 11.57 3.97 8.43
CA ALA A 440 12.11 3.93 7.09
C ALA A 440 11.79 5.24 6.38
N TYR A 441 12.79 5.81 5.71
CA TYR A 441 12.65 7.05 4.99
C TYR A 441 12.98 6.85 3.52
N TRP A 442 12.05 7.24 2.65
CA TRP A 442 12.22 7.25 1.21
C TRP A 442 12.17 8.69 0.72
N ARG A 443 13.14 9.07 -0.12
CA ARG A 443 13.19 10.38 -0.74
C ARG A 443 13.55 10.26 -2.21
N ARG A 444 12.79 10.95 -3.05
CA ARG A 444 13.11 11.09 -4.46
C ARG A 444 14.11 12.23 -4.66
N LEU A 445 15.18 11.94 -5.41
CA LEU A 445 16.23 12.91 -5.75
C LEU A 445 15.89 13.72 -7.02
N GLU A 446 15.05 13.16 -7.89
CA GLU A 446 14.64 13.80 -9.15
C GLU A 446 13.40 14.67 -8.98
N GLU A 447 13.26 15.65 -9.86
CA GLU A 447 12.03 16.43 -9.94
C GLU A 447 10.87 15.50 -10.30
N PRO A 448 9.80 15.50 -9.49
CA PRO A 448 8.66 14.64 -9.75
C PRO A 448 8.02 15.04 -11.08
N VAL A 449 8.03 14.13 -12.05
CA VAL A 449 7.10 14.21 -13.18
C VAL A 449 5.74 13.82 -12.62
N ALA A 450 4.86 14.81 -12.36
CA ALA A 450 3.53 14.46 -11.86
C ALA A 450 2.79 13.65 -12.93
N THR A 451 2.57 12.38 -12.63
CA THR A 451 1.71 11.48 -13.37
C THR A 451 0.47 11.21 -12.54
N THR A 452 -0.62 10.77 -13.16
CA THR A 452 -1.82 10.34 -12.42
C THR A 452 -1.60 9.05 -11.63
N GLU A 453 -0.49 8.37 -11.91
CA GLU A 453 -0.10 7.08 -11.37
C GLU A 453 0.38 7.18 -9.93
N ARG A 454 0.31 6.05 -9.23
CA ARG A 454 0.77 5.91 -7.86
C ARG A 454 2.00 5.03 -7.85
N THR A 455 2.96 5.40 -7.02
CA THR A 455 4.12 4.58 -6.75
C THR A 455 3.81 3.62 -5.61
N GLN A 456 4.00 2.33 -5.84
CA GLN A 456 3.88 1.32 -4.80
C GLN A 456 5.13 1.33 -3.90
N ILE A 457 4.90 1.38 -2.60
CA ILE A 457 5.91 1.22 -1.57
C ILE A 457 5.60 -0.06 -0.81
N GLU A 458 6.62 -0.89 -0.63
CA GLU A 458 6.53 -2.10 0.18
C GLU A 458 7.54 -2.04 1.32
N VAL A 459 7.15 -2.54 2.48
CA VAL A 459 8.01 -2.57 3.66
C VAL A 459 7.93 -3.94 4.29
N GLY A 460 9.09 -4.54 4.57
CA GLY A 460 9.19 -5.72 5.41
C GLY A 460 9.66 -5.35 6.80
N ILE A 461 9.00 -5.89 7.82
CA ILE A 461 9.30 -5.63 9.22
C ILE A 461 9.43 -6.99 9.92
N LEU A 462 10.55 -7.21 10.61
CA LEU A 462 10.79 -8.43 11.39
C LEU A 462 10.74 -8.11 12.88
N VAL A 463 9.70 -8.62 13.52
CA VAL A 463 9.40 -8.44 14.93
C VAL A 463 9.84 -9.69 15.70
N GLN A 464 10.52 -9.50 16.82
CA GLN A 464 11.02 -10.57 17.70
C GLN A 464 10.64 -10.27 19.15
N ASP A 465 10.80 -11.25 20.04
CA ASP A 465 10.65 -11.03 21.48
C ASP A 465 11.84 -10.24 22.03
N ALA A 466 11.60 -9.05 22.57
CA ALA A 466 12.65 -8.24 23.21
C ALA A 466 13.04 -8.83 24.58
N THR A 467 12.10 -9.51 25.23
CA THR A 467 12.27 -9.98 26.60
C THR A 467 12.89 -11.37 26.62
N ARG A 468 14.22 -11.44 26.81
CA ARG A 468 14.90 -12.72 27.11
C ARG A 468 14.37 -13.39 28.40
N SER A 469 13.57 -12.68 29.21
CA SER A 469 12.90 -13.20 30.39
C SER A 469 11.71 -14.11 30.07
N GLY A 470 11.05 -13.98 28.92
CA GLY A 470 9.91 -14.82 28.50
C GLY A 470 10.24 -16.31 28.50
N PRO A 471 11.21 -16.79 27.70
CA PRO A 471 11.57 -18.21 27.65
C PRO A 471 12.15 -18.71 28.97
N ARG A 472 12.92 -17.89 29.70
CA ARG A 472 13.49 -18.27 31.01
C ARG A 472 12.44 -18.43 32.09
N ALA A 473 11.47 -17.51 32.18
CA ALA A 473 10.37 -17.62 33.14
C ALA A 473 9.48 -18.82 32.83
N LEU A 474 9.27 -19.13 31.55
CA LEU A 474 8.56 -20.32 31.11
C LEU A 474 9.31 -21.62 31.46
N LEU A 475 10.63 -21.65 31.25
CA LEU A 475 11.47 -22.79 31.65
C LEU A 475 11.50 -22.96 33.17
N ALA A 476 11.57 -21.86 33.94
CA ALA A 476 11.46 -21.90 35.38
C ALA A 476 10.10 -22.45 35.81
N TYR A 477 9.01 -22.00 35.18
CA TYR A 477 7.66 -22.53 35.43
C TYR A 477 7.55 -24.03 35.11
N ALA A 478 7.93 -24.44 33.90
CA ALA A 478 7.89 -25.85 33.50
C ALA A 478 8.78 -26.71 34.39
N GLY A 479 9.95 -26.20 34.80
CA GLY A 479 10.85 -26.83 35.76
C GLY A 479 10.22 -26.96 37.15
N THR A 480 9.52 -25.93 37.65
CA THR A 480 8.81 -26.03 38.94
C THR A 480 7.68 -27.04 38.91
N VAL A 481 6.92 -27.13 37.81
CA VAL A 481 5.88 -28.16 37.65
C VAL A 481 6.51 -29.55 37.60
N LEU A 482 7.61 -29.72 36.84
CA LEU A 482 8.36 -30.98 36.79
C LEU A 482 8.87 -31.43 38.16
N VAL A 483 9.45 -30.52 38.95
CA VAL A 483 9.92 -30.80 40.31
C VAL A 483 8.76 -31.17 41.23
N LEU A 484 7.62 -30.50 41.11
CA LEU A 484 6.43 -30.80 41.90
C LEU A 484 5.84 -32.17 41.57
N SER A 485 5.69 -32.49 40.28
CA SER A 485 5.26 -33.81 39.81
C SER A 485 6.23 -34.90 40.30
N TYR A 486 7.54 -34.69 40.15
CA TYR A 486 8.56 -35.62 40.64
C TYR A 486 8.52 -35.81 42.16
N ALA A 487 8.41 -34.73 42.95
CA ALA A 487 8.30 -34.82 44.40
C ALA A 487 7.04 -35.58 44.83
N THR A 488 5.93 -35.41 44.12
CA THR A 488 4.68 -36.14 44.38
C THR A 488 4.86 -37.64 44.12
N ILE A 489 5.56 -38.03 43.06
CA ILE A 489 5.91 -39.43 42.81
C ILE A 489 6.79 -39.99 43.91
N ALA A 490 7.82 -39.25 44.30
CA ALA A 490 8.77 -39.70 45.31
C ALA A 490 8.06 -39.97 46.65
N LEU A 491 7.07 -39.15 46.99
CA LEU A 491 6.22 -39.35 48.17
C LEU A 491 5.28 -40.56 48.03
N LEU A 492 4.68 -40.78 46.85
CA LEU A 492 3.74 -41.89 46.61
C LEU A 492 4.41 -43.25 46.44
N ALA A 493 5.61 -43.30 45.82
CA ALA A 493 6.30 -44.52 45.43
C ALA A 493 7.19 -45.13 46.53
N GLY A 494 7.45 -44.41 47.63
CA GLY A 494 8.17 -44.93 48.79
C GLY A 494 9.56 -45.51 48.48
N GLY A 495 10.48 -44.65 48.05
CA GLY A 495 11.92 -44.95 48.11
C GLY A 495 12.61 -45.47 46.84
N PHE A 496 11.91 -45.87 45.77
CA PHE A 496 12.59 -46.49 44.62
C PHE A 496 13.49 -45.53 43.78
N TRP A 497 13.27 -44.21 43.81
CA TRP A 497 14.04 -43.22 43.01
C TRP A 497 14.75 -42.15 43.85
N TRP A 498 14.60 -42.16 45.19
CA TRP A 498 15.19 -41.18 46.10
C TRP A 498 15.76 -41.86 47.34
N PRO A 499 17.09 -41.94 47.52
CA PRO A 499 17.72 -42.75 48.57
C PRO A 499 17.60 -42.18 50.00
N PHE A 500 16.89 -41.05 50.18
CA PHE A 500 16.84 -40.31 51.46
C PHE A 500 15.46 -40.31 52.14
N LEU A 501 14.47 -41.02 51.61
CA LEU A 501 13.06 -40.97 52.05
C LEU A 501 12.46 -42.36 52.30
N ASP A 502 13.25 -43.26 52.88
CA ASP A 502 12.79 -44.59 53.29
C ASP A 502 12.14 -44.54 54.69
N HIS A 503 11.10 -43.70 54.82
CA HIS A 503 10.35 -43.52 56.06
C HIS A 503 8.86 -43.85 55.81
N PRO A 504 8.40 -45.06 56.19
CA PRO A 504 7.01 -45.50 55.97
C PRO A 504 5.98 -44.62 56.67
N ASP A 505 6.34 -44.00 57.80
CA ASP A 505 5.45 -43.15 58.61
C ASP A 505 4.96 -41.88 57.89
N LEU A 506 5.71 -41.40 56.89
CA LEU A 506 5.32 -40.22 56.08
C LEU A 506 4.28 -40.58 55.01
N ARG A 507 4.19 -41.84 54.59
CA ARG A 507 3.30 -42.28 53.51
C ARG A 507 1.85 -42.40 53.98
N ASP A 508 1.65 -42.82 55.23
CA ASP A 508 0.32 -43.01 55.83
C ASP A 508 -0.34 -41.69 56.28
N GLY A 509 0.43 -40.60 56.40
CA GLY A 509 -0.06 -39.29 56.85
C GLY A 509 -0.42 -38.30 55.73
N ILE A 510 -0.19 -38.65 54.46
CA ILE A 510 -0.43 -37.73 53.33
C ILE A 510 -1.86 -37.86 52.82
N GLU A 511 -2.67 -36.84 53.07
CA GLU A 511 -4.00 -36.71 52.50
C GLU A 511 -3.91 -36.51 50.98
N ARG A 512 -4.52 -37.42 50.21
CA ARG A 512 -4.56 -37.36 48.73
C ARG A 512 -5.18 -36.05 48.23
N ASP A 513 -6.17 -35.53 48.96
CA ASP A 513 -6.83 -34.26 48.65
C ASP A 513 -5.86 -33.06 48.72
N ALA A 514 -4.88 -33.10 49.63
CA ALA A 514 -3.86 -32.07 49.73
C ALA A 514 -2.90 -32.10 48.51
N LEU A 515 -2.53 -33.28 48.02
CA LEU A 515 -1.71 -33.43 46.82
C LEU A 515 -2.43 -32.92 45.57
N VAL A 516 -3.72 -33.25 45.42
CA VAL A 516 -4.57 -32.74 44.34
C VAL A 516 -4.65 -31.21 44.41
N ALA A 517 -4.88 -30.66 45.60
CA ALA A 517 -4.94 -29.21 45.79
C ALA A 517 -3.61 -28.54 45.40
N VAL A 518 -2.47 -29.09 45.80
CA VAL A 518 -1.14 -28.56 45.47
C VAL A 518 -0.85 -28.61 43.96
N LEU A 519 -1.14 -29.74 43.29
CA LEU A 519 -0.94 -29.91 41.85
C LEU A 519 -1.83 -29.02 40.98
N LEU A 520 -2.97 -28.55 41.51
CA LEU A 520 -3.84 -27.62 40.81
C LEU A 520 -3.53 -26.15 41.15
N LEU A 521 -3.35 -25.83 42.44
CA LEU A 521 -3.16 -24.47 42.92
C LEU A 521 -1.80 -23.89 42.56
N VAL A 522 -0.71 -24.65 42.75
CA VAL A 522 0.64 -24.12 42.52
C VAL A 522 0.88 -23.84 41.02
N PRO A 523 0.63 -24.79 40.09
CA PRO A 523 0.73 -24.50 38.67
C PRO A 523 -0.27 -23.44 38.21
N GLY A 524 -1.50 -23.47 38.70
CA GLY A 524 -2.52 -22.46 38.41
C GLY A 524 -2.09 -21.05 38.81
N PHE A 525 -1.58 -20.88 40.03
CA PHE A 525 -1.09 -19.60 40.53
C PHE A 525 0.12 -19.10 39.74
N LEU A 526 1.11 -19.97 39.51
CA LEU A 526 2.29 -19.61 38.72
C LEU A 526 1.92 -19.26 37.26
N TYR A 527 0.92 -19.93 36.68
CA TYR A 527 0.41 -19.59 35.35
C TYR A 527 -0.19 -18.18 35.31
N THR A 528 -0.92 -17.74 36.34
CA THR A 528 -1.42 -16.34 36.39
C THR A 528 -0.31 -15.29 36.45
N ARG A 529 0.90 -15.69 36.91
CA ARG A 529 2.08 -14.83 36.95
C ARG A 529 2.89 -14.85 35.65
N LEU A 530 2.70 -15.87 34.81
CA LEU A 530 3.16 -15.83 33.42
C LEU A 530 2.29 -14.80 32.69
N GLN A 531 2.82 -13.58 32.52
CA GLN A 531 2.18 -12.51 31.76
C GLN A 531 2.09 -12.92 30.26
N LEU A 532 1.19 -13.84 29.95
CA LEU A 532 0.99 -14.33 28.61
C LEU A 532 0.19 -13.29 27.82
N PRO A 533 0.70 -12.85 26.66
CA PRO A 533 0.04 -11.82 25.87
C PRO A 533 -1.32 -12.30 25.33
N PRO A 534 -2.26 -11.37 25.08
CA PRO A 534 -3.61 -11.70 24.64
C PRO A 534 -3.60 -12.40 23.28
N ARG A 535 -4.52 -13.35 23.05
CA ARG A 535 -4.52 -14.26 21.88
C ARG A 535 -4.45 -13.57 20.51
N HIS A 536 -4.99 -12.37 20.40
CA HIS A 536 -5.07 -11.59 19.17
C HIS A 536 -3.87 -10.67 18.96
N SER A 537 -2.95 -10.55 19.93
CA SER A 537 -1.75 -9.74 19.78
C SER A 537 -0.68 -10.40 18.91
N ILE A 538 0.20 -9.57 18.35
CA ILE A 538 1.41 -10.04 17.67
C ILE A 538 2.34 -10.74 18.67
N ALA A 539 2.40 -10.26 19.92
CA ALA A 539 3.19 -10.89 20.98
C ALA A 539 2.77 -12.34 21.24
N ALA A 540 1.48 -12.63 21.18
CA ALA A 540 0.98 -14.00 21.30
C ALA A 540 1.34 -14.90 20.13
N ARG A 541 1.54 -14.36 18.93
CA ARG A 541 2.04 -15.10 17.76
C ARG A 541 3.53 -15.38 17.86
N VAL A 542 4.32 -14.38 18.27
CA VAL A 542 5.75 -14.54 18.55
C VAL A 542 5.97 -15.63 19.62
N ARG A 543 5.15 -15.63 20.68
CA ARG A 543 5.22 -16.57 21.81
C ARG A 543 4.27 -17.76 21.71
N GLU A 544 3.80 -18.11 20.51
CA GLU A 544 2.79 -19.16 20.32
C GLU A 544 3.27 -20.51 20.88
N ARG A 545 4.54 -20.85 20.68
CA ARG A 545 5.16 -22.08 21.22
C ARG A 545 5.21 -22.08 22.74
N SER A 546 5.65 -20.98 23.34
CA SER A 546 5.70 -20.82 24.79
C SER A 546 4.31 -21.00 25.41
N ARG A 547 3.26 -20.52 24.74
CA ARG A 547 1.88 -20.72 25.17
C ARG A 547 1.45 -22.18 25.07
N TYR A 548 1.78 -22.88 23.99
CA TYR A 548 1.51 -24.31 23.88
C TYR A 548 2.23 -25.12 24.97
N LEU A 549 3.48 -24.77 25.30
CA LEU A 549 4.21 -25.40 26.41
C LEU A 549 3.52 -25.15 27.75
N ALA A 550 3.10 -23.91 28.02
CA ALA A 550 2.36 -23.58 29.24
C ALA A 550 1.03 -24.35 29.33
N TYR A 551 0.31 -24.52 28.22
CA TYR A 551 -0.91 -25.33 28.20
C TYR A 551 -0.64 -26.82 28.37
N ALA A 552 0.42 -27.36 27.75
CA ALA A 552 0.79 -28.76 27.88
C ALA A 552 1.21 -29.10 29.32
N THR A 553 2.00 -28.24 29.96
CA THR A 553 2.41 -28.42 31.36
C THR A 553 1.22 -28.39 32.33
N ILE A 554 0.26 -27.49 32.13
CA ILE A 554 -1.00 -27.49 32.89
C ILE A 554 -1.82 -28.73 32.63
N ALA A 555 -1.95 -29.17 31.38
CA ALA A 555 -2.71 -30.36 31.03
C ALA A 555 -2.13 -31.62 31.71
N VAL A 556 -0.80 -31.74 31.78
CA VAL A 556 -0.14 -32.83 32.51
C VAL A 556 -0.44 -32.75 34.00
N ALA A 557 -0.32 -31.57 34.63
CA ALA A 557 -0.64 -31.39 36.06
C ALA A 557 -2.10 -31.72 36.39
N ILE A 558 -3.05 -31.34 35.52
CA ILE A 558 -4.47 -31.69 35.67
C ILE A 558 -4.68 -33.20 35.52
N ALA A 559 -4.03 -33.84 34.55
CA ALA A 559 -4.14 -35.28 34.35
C ALA A 559 -3.59 -36.06 35.56
N GLU A 560 -2.46 -35.62 36.12
CA GLU A 560 -1.86 -36.17 37.35
C GLU A 560 -2.76 -35.96 38.57
N ALA A 561 -3.37 -34.79 38.73
CA ALA A 561 -4.32 -34.54 39.81
C ALA A 561 -5.57 -35.42 39.67
N LEU A 562 -6.08 -35.59 38.45
CA LEU A 562 -7.25 -36.43 38.16
C LEU A 562 -6.96 -37.91 38.43
N THR A 563 -5.75 -38.39 38.15
CA THR A 563 -5.38 -39.78 38.41
C THR A 563 -5.27 -40.07 39.90
N ILE A 564 -4.72 -39.16 40.72
CA ILE A 564 -4.75 -39.27 42.19
C ILE A 564 -6.19 -39.38 42.70
N ALA A 565 -7.11 -38.57 42.15
CA ALA A 565 -8.49 -38.54 42.60
C ALA A 565 -9.31 -39.78 42.20
N THR A 566 -8.91 -40.50 41.14
CA THR A 566 -9.72 -41.58 40.53
C THR A 566 -9.16 -42.98 40.74
N VAL A 567 -7.84 -43.11 40.89
CA VAL A 567 -7.17 -44.42 40.93
C VAL A 567 -6.85 -44.80 42.36
N THR A 568 -7.27 -46.01 42.76
CA THR A 568 -7.07 -46.55 44.10
C THR A 568 -5.81 -47.39 44.25
N SER A 569 -5.26 -47.91 43.15
CA SER A 569 -4.04 -48.72 43.15
C SER A 569 -2.78 -47.86 43.06
N ASP A 570 -1.85 -48.09 43.99
CA ASP A 570 -0.62 -47.32 44.08
C ASP A 570 0.35 -47.62 42.92
N ASP A 571 0.39 -48.86 42.41
CA ASP A 571 1.27 -49.24 41.30
C ASP A 571 0.91 -48.53 39.99
N THR A 572 -0.39 -48.38 39.72
CA THR A 572 -0.86 -47.66 38.52
C THR A 572 -0.62 -46.16 38.63
N LEU A 573 -0.70 -45.59 39.84
CA LEU A 573 -0.34 -44.18 40.09
C LEU A 573 1.14 -43.92 39.79
N VAL A 574 2.04 -44.79 40.26
CA VAL A 574 3.48 -44.65 40.01
C VAL A 574 3.80 -44.68 38.52
N VAL A 575 3.19 -45.59 37.75
CA VAL A 575 3.41 -45.68 36.30
C VAL A 575 2.90 -44.43 35.56
N VAL A 576 1.69 -43.97 35.86
CA VAL A 576 1.09 -42.79 35.19
C VAL A 576 1.91 -41.54 35.45
N PHE A 577 2.35 -41.33 36.68
CA PHE A 577 3.19 -40.20 37.01
C PHE A 577 4.60 -40.31 36.43
N ALA A 578 5.20 -41.50 36.37
CA ALA A 578 6.50 -41.69 35.71
C ALA A 578 6.43 -41.27 34.23
N ILE A 579 5.31 -41.57 33.56
CA ILE A 579 5.02 -41.10 32.21
C ILE A 579 4.84 -39.57 32.17
N GLY A 580 4.12 -38.99 33.14
CA GLY A 580 3.92 -37.54 33.27
C GLY A 580 5.22 -36.76 33.43
N VAL A 581 6.09 -37.19 34.34
CA VAL A 581 7.43 -36.62 34.56
C VAL A 581 8.32 -36.80 33.35
N ALA A 582 8.31 -37.98 32.71
CA ALA A 582 9.07 -38.18 31.47
C ALA A 582 8.59 -37.23 30.35
N CYS A 583 7.27 -37.03 30.21
CA CYS A 583 6.68 -36.09 29.26
C CYS A 583 7.10 -34.64 29.54
N LEU A 584 7.01 -34.20 30.80
CA LEU A 584 7.45 -32.86 31.23
C LEU A 584 8.95 -32.65 31.00
N ALA A 585 9.78 -33.65 31.32
CA ALA A 585 11.23 -33.59 31.10
C ALA A 585 11.57 -33.46 29.60
N VAL A 586 10.88 -34.21 28.74
CA VAL A 586 11.01 -34.09 27.28
C VAL A 586 10.58 -32.71 26.79
N LEU A 587 9.46 -32.17 27.29
CA LEU A 587 8.98 -30.84 26.92
C LEU A 587 9.97 -29.73 27.32
N VAL A 588 10.55 -29.81 28.53
CA VAL A 588 11.58 -28.87 29.00
C VAL A 588 12.86 -29.00 28.14
N ALA A 589 13.34 -30.22 27.90
CA ALA A 589 14.52 -30.46 27.08
C ALA A 589 14.33 -29.97 25.64
N LEU A 590 13.17 -30.22 25.03
CA LEU A 590 12.83 -29.74 23.69
C LEU A 590 12.82 -28.20 23.64
N SER A 591 12.30 -27.55 24.68
CA SER A 591 12.28 -26.09 24.78
C SER A 591 13.69 -25.50 24.83
N ILE A 592 14.59 -26.10 25.63
CA ILE A 592 16.00 -25.67 25.72
C ILE A 592 16.72 -25.85 24.38
N VAL A 593 16.52 -26.98 23.70
CA VAL A 593 17.16 -27.27 22.40
C VAL A 593 16.68 -26.30 21.31
N VAL A 594 15.42 -25.88 21.38
CA VAL A 594 14.81 -24.93 20.43
C VAL A 594 15.22 -23.48 20.71
N ASP A 595 15.42 -23.12 21.99
CA ASP A 595 15.82 -21.78 22.44
C ASP A 595 17.33 -21.51 22.34
N LEU A 596 18.14 -22.48 21.92
CA LEU A 596 19.56 -22.25 21.63
C LEU A 596 19.70 -21.11 20.60
N PRO A 597 20.57 -20.12 20.85
CA PRO A 597 20.73 -18.96 19.98
C PRO A 597 21.22 -19.42 18.62
N ARG A 598 20.32 -19.52 17.65
CA ARG A 598 20.65 -19.91 16.28
C ARG A 598 20.64 -18.65 15.41
N ARG A 599 21.77 -18.46 14.72
CA ARG A 599 22.15 -17.47 13.68
C ARG A 599 21.17 -16.31 13.47
N GLU A 600 21.72 -15.09 13.54
CA GLU A 600 21.07 -13.84 13.10
C GLU A 600 20.20 -14.07 11.87
N LEU A 601 18.89 -13.95 12.09
CA LEU A 601 17.90 -14.05 11.04
C LEU A 601 17.85 -12.71 10.33
N ARG A 602 18.23 -12.69 9.06
CA ARG A 602 18.05 -11.53 8.18
C ARG A 602 16.94 -11.83 7.18
N LEU A 603 16.09 -10.85 6.93
CA LEU A 603 14.98 -10.96 5.99
C LEU A 603 15.52 -11.18 4.57
N THR A 604 15.38 -12.39 4.03
CA THR A 604 15.39 -12.62 2.58
C THR A 604 13.96 -12.90 2.16
N THR A 605 13.16 -11.86 2.03
CA THR A 605 11.78 -11.94 1.56
C THR A 605 11.75 -11.79 0.04
N PRO A 606 10.70 -12.29 -0.63
CA PRO A 606 10.55 -12.13 -2.09
C PRO A 606 10.41 -10.67 -2.54
N THR A 607 10.14 -9.73 -1.63
CA THR A 607 9.94 -8.30 -1.93
C THR A 607 11.22 -7.49 -1.99
N VAL A 608 12.36 -8.06 -1.58
CA VAL A 608 13.67 -7.43 -1.80
C VAL A 608 14.00 -7.53 -3.30
N PRO A 609 14.39 -6.43 -3.96
CA PRO A 609 14.68 -6.44 -5.38
C PRO A 609 15.85 -7.38 -5.67
N THR A 610 15.83 -8.02 -6.84
CA THR A 610 16.78 -9.08 -7.20
C THR A 610 18.24 -8.61 -7.08
N TRP A 611 18.56 -7.36 -7.42
CA TRP A 611 19.90 -6.79 -7.23
C TRP A 611 20.33 -6.69 -5.75
N ALA A 612 19.40 -6.48 -4.82
CA ALA A 612 19.67 -6.37 -3.38
C ALA A 612 19.57 -7.72 -2.64
N ARG A 613 19.15 -8.80 -3.33
CA ARG A 613 19.08 -10.13 -2.71
C ARG A 613 20.50 -10.64 -2.47
N ARG A 614 20.83 -10.82 -1.19
CA ARG A 614 22.11 -11.40 -0.80
C ARG A 614 22.23 -12.82 -1.34
N GLN A 615 23.20 -13.06 -2.22
CA GLN A 615 23.50 -14.39 -2.75
C GLN A 615 24.05 -15.28 -1.62
N GLY A 616 23.18 -16.09 -1.00
CA GLY A 616 23.54 -17.03 0.06
C GLY A 616 22.37 -17.96 0.40
N ARG A 617 22.64 -19.04 1.14
CA ARG A 617 21.61 -19.95 1.71
C ARG A 617 20.80 -19.27 2.83
N GLY A 618 20.18 -18.12 2.54
CA GLY A 618 19.14 -17.53 3.37
C GLY A 618 17.83 -18.30 3.17
N SER A 619 17.14 -18.66 4.25
CA SER A 619 15.79 -19.21 4.13
C SER A 619 14.83 -18.11 3.74
N THR A 620 14.17 -18.23 2.59
CA THR A 620 13.11 -17.31 2.20
C THR A 620 11.97 -17.40 3.20
N TYR A 621 11.62 -16.29 3.84
CA TYR A 621 10.51 -16.22 4.77
C TYR A 621 9.25 -15.76 4.05
N THR A 622 8.18 -16.56 4.17
CA THR A 622 6.82 -16.13 3.86
C THR A 622 6.32 -15.22 4.98
N PRO A 623 5.71 -14.06 4.68
CA PRO A 623 5.20 -13.17 5.72
C PRO A 623 4.10 -13.86 6.54
N ASP A 624 4.06 -13.61 7.84
CA ASP A 624 2.99 -14.11 8.72
C ASP A 624 1.70 -13.31 8.54
N VAL A 625 1.85 -12.05 8.14
CA VAL A 625 0.75 -11.18 7.75
C VAL A 625 1.19 -10.21 6.68
N GLU A 626 0.24 -9.89 5.81
CA GLU A 626 0.36 -8.81 4.85
C GLU A 626 -0.73 -7.78 5.13
N PHE A 627 -0.29 -6.54 5.38
CA PHE A 627 -1.14 -5.38 5.53
C PHE A 627 -0.98 -4.50 4.30
N ALA A 628 -2.09 -3.98 3.82
CA ALA A 628 -2.12 -3.01 2.74
C ALA A 628 -2.88 -1.78 3.23
N ALA A 629 -2.32 -0.59 2.99
CA ALA A 629 -3.12 0.63 2.96
C ALA A 629 -4.20 0.48 1.89
N LEU A 630 -5.33 1.16 2.06
CA LEU A 630 -6.52 0.93 1.25
C LEU A 630 -6.29 1.12 -0.26
N GLY A 631 -5.29 1.92 -0.65
CA GLY A 631 -4.93 2.19 -2.05
C GLY A 631 -4.47 0.97 -2.85
N VAL A 632 -3.84 -0.03 -2.22
CA VAL A 632 -3.03 -1.07 -2.92
C VAL A 632 -3.83 -2.19 -3.59
N MET A 633 -5.17 -2.15 -3.58
CA MET A 633 -6.01 -3.26 -4.07
C MET A 633 -6.10 -3.37 -5.61
N ARG A 634 -5.46 -2.48 -6.39
CA ARG A 634 -5.82 -2.29 -7.81
C ARG A 634 -4.99 -3.09 -8.84
N ASN A 635 -3.78 -3.57 -8.52
CA ASN A 635 -2.82 -4.04 -9.53
C ASN A 635 -2.78 -5.55 -9.82
N HIS A 636 -3.87 -6.31 -9.71
CA HIS A 636 -3.85 -7.75 -10.07
C HIS A 636 -4.76 -8.13 -11.24
N GLY A 637 -5.13 -7.18 -12.12
CA GLY A 637 -6.03 -7.44 -13.25
C GLY A 637 -5.64 -6.83 -14.60
N TYR A 638 -4.62 -5.98 -14.68
CA TYR A 638 -4.20 -5.34 -15.94
C TYR A 638 -2.67 -5.34 -16.07
N GLU A 639 -2.06 -6.52 -16.10
CA GLU A 639 -0.75 -6.69 -16.74
C GLU A 639 -0.98 -6.77 -18.25
N GLY A 640 -1.06 -5.60 -18.89
CA GLY A 640 -1.29 -5.49 -20.32
C GLY A 640 -0.73 -4.20 -20.88
N SER A 641 0.57 -4.22 -21.22
CA SER A 641 1.15 -3.43 -22.32
C SER A 641 0.70 -1.94 -22.41
N ALA A 642 0.88 -1.15 -21.35
CA ALA A 642 0.71 0.31 -21.40
C ALA A 642 2.03 1.09 -21.25
N GLY A 643 3.18 0.44 -21.47
CA GLY A 643 4.51 1.06 -21.38
C GLY A 643 4.87 1.87 -22.62
N SER A 644 4.27 3.06 -22.78
CA SER A 644 4.69 4.16 -23.69
C SER A 644 3.60 5.23 -23.75
N GLY A 645 2.33 4.80 -23.75
CA GLY A 645 1.19 5.70 -23.85
C GLY A 645 0.91 6.48 -22.57
N ALA A 646 1.36 6.05 -21.39
CA ALA A 646 0.95 6.63 -20.11
C ALA A 646 1.55 8.02 -19.83
N ARG A 647 2.86 8.24 -20.08
CA ARG A 647 3.49 9.58 -19.94
C ARG A 647 2.98 10.58 -20.98
N ASP A 648 2.84 10.12 -22.22
CA ASP A 648 2.23 10.90 -23.30
C ASP A 648 0.76 11.21 -22.98
N SER A 649 0.04 10.26 -22.35
CA SER A 649 -1.32 10.46 -21.88
C SER A 649 -1.40 11.38 -20.68
N ALA A 650 -0.47 11.34 -19.71
CA ALA A 650 -0.45 12.23 -18.56
C ALA A 650 -0.12 13.68 -18.96
N ALA A 651 0.85 13.88 -19.86
CA ALA A 651 1.16 15.18 -20.44
C ALA A 651 0.00 15.71 -21.30
N ARG A 652 -0.63 14.86 -22.13
CA ARG A 652 -1.84 15.21 -22.88
C ARG A 652 -3.04 15.45 -21.98
N LEU A 653 -3.18 14.73 -20.86
CA LEU A 653 -4.22 14.92 -19.84
C LEU A 653 -4.07 16.29 -19.19
N ARG A 654 -2.84 16.67 -18.80
CA ARG A 654 -2.52 18.01 -18.28
C ARG A 654 -2.80 19.10 -19.30
N LEU A 655 -2.38 18.90 -20.54
CA LEU A 655 -2.70 19.83 -21.63
C LEU A 655 -4.21 19.92 -21.84
N SER A 656 -4.94 18.82 -21.69
CA SER A 656 -6.40 18.78 -21.83
C SER A 656 -7.10 19.49 -20.66
N LEU A 657 -6.64 19.30 -19.42
CA LEU A 657 -7.13 20.01 -18.24
C LEU A 657 -6.85 21.53 -18.34
N ARG A 658 -5.61 21.91 -18.69
CA ARG A 658 -5.21 23.32 -18.88
C ARG A 658 -5.93 23.96 -20.07
N ARG A 659 -6.11 23.25 -21.18
CA ARG A 659 -6.90 23.74 -22.34
C ARG A 659 -8.37 23.89 -21.98
N ALA A 660 -8.96 22.92 -21.28
CA ALA A 660 -10.35 22.96 -20.86
C ALA A 660 -10.66 24.13 -19.92
N ARG A 661 -9.66 24.53 -19.12
CA ARG A 661 -9.71 25.71 -18.27
C ARG A 661 -9.57 27.01 -19.06
N ARG A 662 -8.59 27.09 -19.96
CA ARG A 662 -8.37 28.28 -20.81
C ARG A 662 -9.51 28.54 -21.80
N SER A 663 -10.17 27.49 -22.31
CA SER A 663 -11.35 27.63 -23.20
C SER A 663 -12.61 28.13 -22.49
N GLY A 664 -12.61 28.17 -21.15
CA GLY A 664 -13.65 28.84 -20.35
C GLY A 664 -13.65 30.37 -20.48
N GLN A 665 -12.58 30.97 -21.01
CA GLN A 665 -12.55 32.37 -21.45
C GLN A 665 -12.88 32.43 -22.96
N LEU A 666 -14.17 32.50 -23.32
CA LEU A 666 -14.57 32.84 -24.69
C LEU A 666 -14.39 34.35 -24.94
N PRO A 667 -13.85 34.78 -26.09
CA PRO A 667 -13.93 36.17 -26.52
C PRO A 667 -15.35 36.50 -27.00
N GLY A 668 -15.94 37.55 -26.44
CA GLY A 668 -17.05 38.31 -27.03
C GLY A 668 -18.44 37.66 -26.96
N ALA A 669 -19.19 37.96 -25.91
CA ALA A 669 -20.63 38.17 -26.07
C ALA A 669 -20.82 39.58 -26.64
N PRO A 670 -21.58 39.78 -27.73
CA PRO A 670 -21.96 41.12 -28.14
C PRO A 670 -22.84 41.73 -27.05
N SER A 671 -22.49 42.94 -26.63
CA SER A 671 -23.32 43.79 -25.78
C SER A 671 -24.72 43.93 -26.40
N ALA A 672 -25.74 43.54 -25.64
CA ALA A 672 -27.09 44.07 -25.81
C ALA A 672 -27.30 45.21 -24.81
#